data_AF-A0AAX7U8H2-F1
#
_entry.id   AF-A0AAX7U8H2-F1
#
_cell.length_a   1.000
_cell.length_b   1.000
_cell.length_c   1.000
_cell.angle_alpha   90.00
_cell.angle_beta   90.00
_cell.angle_gamma   90.00
#
_symmetry.space_group_name_H-M   'P 1'
#
loop_
_entity.id
_entity.type
_entity.pdbx_description
1 polymer ?
#
loop_
_entity_poly.entity_id
_entity_poly.type
_entity_poly.pdbx_seq_one_letter_code
_entity_poly.pdbx_strand_id
1 'polypeptide(L)'
;MSSPASTPGGRKRGRNTNPPTPSSEDPTSPPSQRRRGQDSSTGDLMPMPTSPATDILSPAAPQDTSLLSSPRPSVPPNEVDMSSPLMYGTPSSRIEGTPRSGVRGTPARQRPDLGSVRKAPQVDLHSEPPSADGAVASESNAGQRLVIWGTDVNVGTCKEKFQRFLQRFVDPTSTEDENAGLDLNEPLYMQKLEESDSHCTMVQLTCYPQEVIPTFDMAVNELFFERFPDSFLEYQIQVRPYNAVKTKSMRSLNPEDIDQLITISGMVIRTSQLIPEMQEAFFQCQVCAYSTRVEVDRGRIAEPAVCRHCNTTHSLALIHNRSVFSDKQMIKIQESPEDMPAGQTPHTTIVYAHNDLVDKVQPGDRVNITGIYRAVPMRVNPRQSNVKSVYKTHIDAIHFRKTDEKRLHGLDEEAEQKLFTEDRVQTLKELAAKPDVYERLSSALAPSIYEHEDIKKGILLQLFGGTRKDFSQTGRGNFRAEVNILLCGDPGTSKSQLLQYVYNLVPRGQYTSGKGSSAVGLTAYVMKDPETRQLVLQTGALVLSDNGICCIDEFDKMSDNTRSVLHEVMEQQTLSIAKAGIICQLNARTAVLAAANPVESQWNPKKTTIENIQLPHTLLSRFDLIFLMLDPQDEAYDRRLAHHLVSLYYQTEEQMEEEFLDMAVLKDYIAYARTYINPRLSEEASQALIEAYVDMRKIGSGRGMVSAYPRQLESLIRLAEAHAKVRFSEKVETIDVEEAKRLHREALKQSATDPRTGFVDISILTTGMSATARKRKEEVTQALKKLIQAKGKTPAMKYQQLLDDLRGQSETAITKELFDEALRALADEDYLTVTGKTVRLLA
;
A
#
# COMPACT_ATOMS: atom_id res chain seq x y z
N MET A 1 59.31 20.72 43.10
CA MET A 1 57.92 21.08 43.49
C MET A 1 57.20 19.76 43.73
N SER A 2 57.15 19.26 44.97
CA SER A 2 56.30 19.72 46.09
C SER A 2 54.86 19.16 46.06
N SER A 3 54.78 17.83 46.05
CA SER A 3 54.17 16.95 47.08
C SER A 3 52.84 17.29 47.79
N PRO A 4 52.04 16.27 48.22
CA PRO A 4 50.64 16.44 48.63
C PRO A 4 50.36 16.35 50.16
N ALA A 5 49.09 16.50 50.53
CA ALA A 5 48.50 16.20 51.85
C ALA A 5 47.05 15.65 51.62
N SER A 6 46.57 14.47 52.07
CA SER A 6 46.56 13.77 53.39
C SER A 6 45.32 14.15 54.24
N THR A 7 44.25 13.34 54.32
CA THR A 7 43.91 12.31 55.37
C THR A 7 43.60 12.89 56.78
N PRO A 8 42.86 12.23 57.71
CA PRO A 8 42.44 10.80 57.85
C PRO A 8 40.89 10.64 57.92
N GLY A 9 40.22 9.50 58.22
CA GLY A 9 40.56 8.22 58.86
C GLY A 9 40.25 8.23 60.38
N GLY A 10 39.67 7.21 61.04
CA GLY A 10 39.12 5.90 60.62
C GLY A 10 38.92 4.97 61.86
N ARG A 11 38.12 3.89 61.77
CA ARG A 11 37.93 2.81 62.81
C ARG A 11 37.09 1.64 62.21
N LYS A 12 37.11 0.37 62.65
CA LYS A 12 38.18 -0.54 63.15
C LYS A 12 37.55 -1.94 63.41
N ARG A 13 37.97 -3.01 62.69
CA ARG A 13 37.62 -4.46 62.95
C ARG A 13 36.11 -4.82 62.82
N GLY A 14 35.70 -6.09 62.62
CA GLY A 14 36.44 -7.27 62.13
C GLY A 14 35.84 -8.65 62.53
N ARG A 15 35.64 -9.53 61.53
CA ARG A 15 35.52 -11.02 61.57
C ARG A 15 34.31 -11.73 62.24
N ASN A 16 33.83 -12.77 61.53
CA ASN A 16 33.21 -14.04 61.98
C ASN A 16 31.68 -14.24 62.20
N THR A 17 31.26 -15.47 61.81
CA THR A 17 30.16 -16.36 62.29
C THR A 17 28.70 -16.20 61.84
N ASN A 18 28.16 -17.30 61.28
CA ASN A 18 26.74 -17.65 60.97
C ASN A 18 26.11 -18.48 62.14
N PRO A 19 24.83 -18.93 62.11
CA PRO A 19 23.69 -18.67 61.19
C PRO A 19 22.55 -17.91 61.94
N PRO A 20 21.31 -18.37 62.30
CA PRO A 20 20.55 -19.63 62.13
C PRO A 20 19.21 -19.54 61.33
N THR A 21 18.49 -20.66 61.26
CA THR A 21 17.05 -20.85 60.90
C THR A 21 16.21 -21.02 62.21
N PRO A 22 14.89 -21.43 62.32
CA PRO A 22 13.99 -22.10 61.34
C PRO A 22 12.43 -21.85 61.42
N SER A 23 11.67 -22.57 60.57
CA SER A 23 10.39 -23.32 60.81
C SER A 23 9.21 -22.68 61.60
N SER A 24 7.99 -22.50 61.05
CA SER A 24 6.82 -23.46 60.95
C SER A 24 5.91 -23.51 62.22
N GLU A 25 4.67 -24.01 62.29
CA GLU A 25 3.71 -24.74 61.40
C GLU A 25 2.24 -24.27 61.65
N ASP A 26 1.30 -24.57 60.72
CA ASP A 26 -0.10 -25.04 60.95
C ASP A 26 -1.18 -24.20 61.71
N PRO A 27 -2.51 -24.55 61.72
CA PRO A 27 -3.12 -25.88 61.44
C PRO A 27 -4.44 -26.03 60.63
N THR A 28 -4.65 -27.30 60.23
CA THR A 28 -5.91 -28.07 60.04
C THR A 28 -6.89 -27.85 58.85
N SER A 29 -7.26 -29.01 58.29
CA SER A 29 -8.43 -29.35 57.44
C SER A 29 -9.27 -30.44 58.19
N PRO A 30 -10.16 -31.30 57.61
CA PRO A 30 -10.85 -31.40 56.30
C PRO A 30 -12.40 -31.55 56.54
N PRO A 31 -13.25 -32.50 56.02
CA PRO A 31 -13.27 -33.33 54.79
C PRO A 31 -14.65 -33.55 54.05
N SER A 32 -14.60 -33.76 52.71
CA SER A 32 -15.44 -34.74 51.93
C SER A 32 -16.98 -34.51 51.81
N GLN A 33 -17.80 -35.24 51.00
CA GLN A 33 -17.58 -36.39 50.09
C GLN A 33 -18.62 -36.51 48.92
N ARG A 34 -18.19 -37.15 47.81
CA ARG A 34 -18.89 -37.66 46.59
C ARG A 34 -20.42 -37.97 46.63
N ARG A 35 -21.12 -37.79 45.47
CA ARG A 35 -21.64 -38.89 44.58
C ARG A 35 -22.35 -38.42 43.26
N ARG A 36 -22.57 -39.41 42.37
CA ARG A 36 -23.25 -39.52 41.04
C ARG A 36 -24.52 -38.64 40.83
N GLY A 37 -25.03 -38.36 39.62
CA GLY A 37 -24.69 -38.79 38.23
C GLY A 37 -25.92 -39.31 37.43
N GLN A 38 -25.92 -39.24 36.09
CA GLN A 38 -26.97 -39.69 35.12
C GLN A 38 -28.26 -38.82 35.05
N ASP A 39 -29.05 -38.70 33.96
CA ASP A 39 -28.85 -38.98 32.51
C ASP A 39 -29.91 -38.24 31.61
N SER A 40 -29.54 -37.96 30.33
CA SER A 40 -30.35 -37.88 29.07
C SER A 40 -31.70 -37.14 28.88
N SER A 41 -31.88 -36.59 27.64
CA SER A 41 -33.13 -36.50 26.80
C SER A 41 -34.28 -35.53 27.19
N THR A 42 -35.15 -34.95 26.31
CA THR A 42 -35.26 -34.85 24.81
C THR A 42 -36.31 -33.78 24.38
N GLY A 43 -36.14 -33.11 23.21
CA GLY A 43 -37.20 -32.47 22.38
C GLY A 43 -37.96 -31.23 22.92
N ASP A 44 -38.81 -30.52 22.17
CA ASP A 44 -38.85 -30.29 20.70
C ASP A 44 -39.75 -29.07 20.31
N LEU A 45 -39.52 -28.48 19.13
CA LEU A 45 -40.35 -27.59 18.26
C LEU A 45 -41.57 -26.74 18.77
N MET A 46 -41.47 -25.38 18.64
CA MET A 46 -42.46 -24.41 18.03
C MET A 46 -43.92 -24.25 18.62
N PRO A 47 -44.83 -23.32 18.15
CA PRO A 47 -44.70 -21.96 17.55
C PRO A 47 -45.72 -20.86 18.05
N MET A 48 -45.42 -19.56 17.83
CA MET A 48 -46.38 -18.43 17.55
C MET A 48 -47.40 -18.02 18.69
N PRO A 49 -48.32 -17.00 18.58
CA PRO A 49 -48.72 -16.14 17.43
C PRO A 49 -49.03 -14.62 17.65
N THR A 50 -49.18 -13.90 16.51
CA THR A 50 -50.11 -12.76 16.20
C THR A 50 -49.98 -11.33 16.80
N SER A 51 -50.42 -10.36 15.96
CA SER A 51 -50.58 -8.91 16.16
C SER A 51 -52.05 -8.47 16.29
N PRO A 52 -52.33 -7.17 16.51
CA PRO A 52 -53.26 -6.46 15.59
C PRO A 52 -52.87 -4.99 15.30
N ALA A 53 -53.75 -4.26 14.58
CA ALA A 53 -53.69 -2.82 14.27
C ALA A 53 -55.13 -2.23 14.42
N THR A 54 -55.47 -0.94 14.21
CA THR A 54 -54.83 0.23 13.55
C THR A 54 -55.41 1.53 14.15
N ASP A 55 -54.96 2.75 13.78
CA ASP A 55 -55.82 3.74 13.06
C ASP A 55 -55.24 5.15 12.85
N ILE A 56 -55.95 5.89 11.99
CA ILE A 56 -55.69 7.21 11.36
C ILE A 56 -55.93 8.41 12.30
N LEU A 57 -55.00 9.39 12.35
CA LEU A 57 -55.27 10.85 12.23
C LEU A 57 -54.02 11.74 12.47
N SER A 58 -53.93 12.85 11.73
CA SER A 58 -53.18 14.06 12.08
C SER A 58 -54.20 15.19 12.32
N PRO A 59 -53.92 16.25 13.12
CA PRO A 59 -53.09 17.36 12.61
C PRO A 59 -52.37 18.24 13.67
N ALA A 60 -51.81 19.36 13.18
CA ALA A 60 -51.61 20.64 13.86
C ALA A 60 -50.42 20.82 14.84
N ALA A 61 -49.98 22.08 14.94
CA ALA A 61 -48.93 22.58 15.82
C ALA A 61 -49.53 23.57 16.85
N PRO A 62 -48.79 23.91 17.92
CA PRO A 62 -49.02 25.13 18.70
C PRO A 62 -47.93 26.19 18.46
N GLN A 63 -48.28 27.45 18.71
CA GLN A 63 -47.37 28.61 18.65
C GLN A 63 -46.86 28.99 20.05
N ASP A 64 -45.79 29.79 20.05
CA ASP A 64 -45.38 30.80 21.04
C ASP A 64 -46.02 30.84 22.43
N THR A 65 -45.17 30.71 23.46
CA THR A 65 -45.33 31.48 24.72
C THR A 65 -43.99 32.05 25.16
N SER A 66 -43.94 33.36 25.40
CA SER A 66 -42.74 34.12 25.78
C SER A 66 -42.69 34.41 27.29
N LEU A 67 -41.52 34.31 27.92
CA LEU A 67 -41.18 35.04 29.16
C LEU A 67 -39.67 35.34 29.24
N LEU A 68 -39.34 36.59 29.60
CA LEU A 68 -38.31 37.07 30.59
C LEU A 68 -36.92 36.39 30.66
N SER A 69 -35.79 37.08 30.88
CA SER A 69 -35.51 38.52 31.07
C SER A 69 -33.99 38.80 30.94
N SER A 70 -33.60 40.05 30.65
CA SER A 70 -32.19 40.52 30.66
C SER A 70 -31.72 40.96 32.06
N PRO A 71 -30.40 41.04 32.31
CA PRO A 71 -29.79 42.38 32.29
C PRO A 71 -28.35 42.46 31.71
N ARG A 72 -27.89 43.71 31.47
CA ARG A 72 -26.49 44.08 31.17
C ARG A 72 -25.78 44.63 32.42
N PRO A 73 -24.44 44.79 32.37
CA PRO A 73 -23.75 45.96 32.92
C PRO A 73 -22.95 46.77 31.86
N SER A 74 -22.31 47.85 32.29
CA SER A 74 -21.79 49.00 31.48
C SER A 74 -20.26 49.20 31.63
N VAL A 75 -19.48 49.62 30.61
CA VAL A 75 -19.03 51.02 30.26
C VAL A 75 -18.33 51.72 31.44
N PRO A 76 -17.07 52.27 31.34
CA PRO A 76 -16.79 53.53 30.60
C PRO A 76 -15.33 53.62 30.00
N PRO A 77 -14.64 54.79 29.75
CA PRO A 77 -13.94 55.02 28.46
C PRO A 77 -12.49 55.62 28.58
N ASN A 78 -11.96 56.16 27.47
CA ASN A 78 -11.05 57.33 27.28
C ASN A 78 -10.78 57.44 25.75
N GLU A 79 -10.95 58.55 25.02
CA GLU A 79 -10.34 59.90 25.09
C GLU A 79 -8.84 59.98 24.70
N VAL A 80 -8.55 60.39 23.46
CA VAL A 80 -7.66 61.53 23.06
C VAL A 80 -8.18 62.12 21.72
N ASP A 81 -7.79 63.36 21.43
CA ASP A 81 -8.51 64.41 20.68
C ASP A 81 -8.08 64.68 19.20
N MET A 82 -8.79 65.64 18.59
CA MET A 82 -8.37 66.62 17.55
C MET A 82 -8.09 66.26 16.06
N SER A 83 -8.98 66.78 15.20
CA SER A 83 -8.68 67.61 13.98
C SER A 83 -8.03 66.94 12.74
N SER A 84 -8.28 67.34 11.48
CA SER A 84 -9.28 68.23 10.82
C SER A 84 -9.35 67.85 9.30
N PRO A 85 -10.19 68.46 8.43
CA PRO A 85 -10.58 67.84 7.15
C PRO A 85 -9.71 68.22 5.95
N LEU A 86 -9.80 67.42 4.87
CA LEU A 86 -9.68 67.92 3.49
C LEU A 86 -10.58 67.11 2.53
N MET A 87 -11.39 67.81 1.74
CA MET A 87 -12.27 67.24 0.71
C MET A 87 -11.57 67.24 -0.65
N TYR A 88 -11.80 66.22 -1.50
CA TYR A 88 -11.84 66.42 -2.96
C TYR A 88 -12.54 65.27 -3.71
N GLY A 89 -13.42 65.61 -4.65
CA GLY A 89 -13.63 64.85 -5.90
C GLY A 89 -14.45 63.56 -5.88
N THR A 90 -15.78 63.67 -5.94
CA THR A 90 -16.68 62.73 -6.65
C THR A 90 -17.63 63.55 -7.55
N PRO A 91 -18.35 63.00 -8.55
CA PRO A 91 -18.28 61.66 -9.16
C PRO A 91 -18.28 61.65 -10.74
N SER A 92 -18.12 60.45 -11.29
CA SER A 92 -18.81 59.85 -12.47
C SER A 92 -19.18 60.60 -13.78
N SER A 93 -18.95 59.85 -14.87
CA SER A 93 -19.86 59.60 -16.01
C SER A 93 -20.09 60.63 -17.12
N ARG A 94 -19.88 60.16 -18.36
CA ARG A 94 -20.88 60.22 -19.44
C ARG A 94 -20.89 58.89 -20.22
N ILE A 95 -22.01 58.59 -20.87
CA ILE A 95 -22.28 57.31 -21.57
C ILE A 95 -22.89 57.65 -22.94
N GLU A 96 -22.29 57.12 -24.01
CA GLU A 96 -22.81 57.00 -25.38
C GLU A 96 -21.76 56.17 -26.16
N GLY A 97 -22.09 55.24 -27.05
CA GLY A 97 -23.36 54.62 -27.40
C GLY A 97 -23.10 53.42 -28.34
N THR A 98 -23.99 52.43 -28.41
CA THR A 98 -23.81 51.26 -29.30
C THR A 98 -24.29 51.54 -30.73
N PRO A 99 -23.72 50.86 -31.73
CA PRO A 99 -24.58 50.04 -32.60
C PRO A 99 -24.13 48.57 -32.70
N ARG A 100 -24.94 47.73 -33.36
CA ARG A 100 -24.76 46.28 -33.46
C ARG A 100 -24.02 45.83 -34.71
N SER A 101 -23.12 44.86 -34.56
CA SER A 101 -22.76 43.84 -35.55
C SER A 101 -22.05 42.68 -34.80
N GLY A 102 -22.12 41.40 -35.17
CA GLY A 102 -22.88 40.80 -36.28
C GLY A 102 -22.60 39.31 -36.54
N VAL A 103 -21.99 38.56 -35.60
CA VAL A 103 -21.55 37.17 -35.80
C VAL A 103 -21.98 36.27 -34.64
N ARG A 104 -22.38 35.02 -34.92
CA ARG A 104 -22.58 33.97 -33.91
C ARG A 104 -21.22 33.43 -33.45
N GLY A 105 -20.74 33.90 -32.29
CA GLY A 105 -19.80 33.12 -31.49
C GLY A 105 -20.56 32.11 -30.62
N THR A 106 -20.03 30.90 -30.45
CA THR A 106 -20.49 29.98 -29.40
C THR A 106 -20.22 30.59 -28.02
N PRO A 107 -21.13 30.43 -27.03
CA PRO A 107 -20.88 30.94 -25.69
C PRO A 107 -19.75 30.14 -25.02
N ALA A 108 -18.63 30.80 -24.75
CA ALA A 108 -17.52 30.22 -24.00
C ALA A 108 -17.90 30.04 -22.52
N ARG A 109 -18.40 28.85 -22.16
CA ARG A 109 -18.60 28.46 -20.77
C ARG A 109 -17.23 28.24 -20.13
N GLN A 110 -16.94 28.97 -19.04
CA GLN A 110 -15.60 29.01 -18.46
C GLN A 110 -15.27 27.74 -17.68
N ARG A 111 -14.01 27.28 -17.75
CA ARG A 111 -13.58 26.06 -17.03
C ARG A 111 -13.55 26.32 -15.51
N PRO A 112 -14.18 25.49 -14.65
CA PRO A 112 -14.36 25.84 -13.24
C PRO A 112 -13.07 25.76 -12.41
N ASP A 113 -12.12 24.92 -12.86
CA ASP A 113 -10.80 24.72 -12.24
C ASP A 113 -9.92 25.98 -12.30
N LEU A 114 -10.25 26.94 -13.18
CA LEU A 114 -9.49 28.16 -13.41
C LEU A 114 -10.33 29.40 -13.06
N GLY A 115 -10.45 29.66 -11.75
CA GLY A 115 -11.16 30.84 -11.22
C GLY A 115 -10.66 32.16 -11.82
N SER A 116 -11.40 32.70 -12.79
CA SER A 116 -10.95 33.80 -13.65
C SER A 116 -10.79 35.12 -12.90
N VAL A 117 -9.53 35.48 -12.60
CA VAL A 117 -9.15 36.87 -12.35
C VAL A 117 -9.24 37.63 -13.68
N ARG A 118 -10.01 38.72 -13.73
CA ARG A 118 -9.84 39.76 -14.76
C ARG A 118 -10.50 39.50 -16.12
N LYS A 119 -11.81 39.76 -16.26
CA LYS A 119 -12.26 40.52 -17.45
C LYS A 119 -11.72 41.95 -17.31
N ALA A 120 -10.43 42.10 -17.58
CA ALA A 120 -9.73 43.37 -17.58
C ALA A 120 -10.04 44.11 -18.89
N PRO A 121 -9.99 45.46 -18.91
CA PRO A 121 -10.12 46.19 -20.16
C PRO A 121 -8.96 45.78 -21.09
N GLN A 122 -9.30 45.37 -22.30
CA GLN A 122 -8.34 45.27 -23.39
C GLN A 122 -7.89 46.70 -23.74
N VAL A 123 -6.59 46.90 -23.93
CA VAL A 123 -6.00 48.21 -24.21
C VAL A 123 -5.31 48.16 -25.56
N ASP A 124 -5.90 48.84 -26.55
CA ASP A 124 -5.33 48.99 -27.87
C ASP A 124 -4.11 49.90 -27.82
N LEU A 125 -2.92 49.32 -28.01
CA LEU A 125 -1.67 50.05 -28.15
C LEU A 125 -1.55 50.64 -29.56
N HIS A 126 -2.13 51.84 -29.75
CA HIS A 126 -1.87 52.65 -30.93
C HIS A 126 -0.42 53.19 -30.91
N SER A 127 0.38 52.81 -31.91
CA SER A 127 1.66 53.44 -32.23
C SER A 127 1.53 54.26 -33.51
N GLU A 128 1.87 55.55 -33.47
CA GLU A 128 1.86 56.42 -34.65
C GLU A 128 2.94 56.01 -35.67
N PRO A 129 2.67 56.09 -36.99
CA PRO A 129 3.65 55.75 -38.01
C PRO A 129 4.58 56.94 -38.34
N PRO A 130 5.90 56.74 -38.44
CA PRO A 130 6.79 57.71 -39.10
C PRO A 130 6.51 57.77 -40.60
N SER A 131 6.78 58.92 -41.22
CA SER A 131 6.41 59.21 -42.61
C SER A 131 7.25 58.45 -43.65
N ALA A 132 6.55 57.84 -44.60
CA ALA A 132 6.93 57.43 -45.95
C ALA A 132 8.40 57.54 -46.40
N ASP A 133 8.93 56.41 -46.90
CA ASP A 133 9.31 56.33 -48.32
C ASP A 133 9.00 54.93 -48.89
N GLY A 134 8.84 54.81 -50.22
CA GLY A 134 7.96 53.78 -50.80
C GLY A 134 8.55 52.45 -51.29
N ALA A 135 7.83 51.35 -51.03
CA ALA A 135 7.88 50.10 -51.80
C ALA A 135 6.47 49.44 -51.81
N VAL A 136 6.07 48.80 -52.90
CA VAL A 136 4.70 48.26 -53.09
C VAL A 136 4.67 46.73 -53.02
N ALA A 137 4.06 46.17 -51.96
CA ALA A 137 3.60 44.77 -51.93
C ALA A 137 2.58 44.51 -50.81
N SER A 138 1.60 43.65 -51.09
CA SER A 138 0.74 42.87 -50.16
C SER A 138 0.08 43.60 -48.96
N GLU A 139 -1.22 43.85 -49.07
CA GLU A 139 -2.12 43.98 -47.91
C GLU A 139 -2.31 42.59 -47.26
N SER A 140 -1.82 42.38 -46.03
CA SER A 140 -2.14 41.17 -45.26
C SER A 140 -1.96 41.36 -43.75
N ASN A 141 -3.04 41.18 -42.99
CA ASN A 141 -3.10 41.00 -41.53
C ASN A 141 -2.26 41.95 -40.66
N ALA A 142 -2.60 43.24 -40.68
CA ALA A 142 -2.38 44.13 -39.54
C ALA A 142 -3.36 43.80 -38.37
N GLY A 143 -3.32 42.55 -37.88
CA GLY A 143 -4.13 42.12 -36.74
C GLY A 143 -3.71 42.86 -35.48
N GLN A 144 -4.66 43.56 -34.84
CA GLN A 144 -4.41 44.31 -33.61
C GLN A 144 -3.77 43.39 -32.55
N ARG A 145 -2.69 43.85 -31.92
CA ARG A 145 -1.99 43.09 -30.86
C ARG A 145 -2.79 43.14 -29.57
N LEU A 146 -3.88 42.37 -29.54
CA LEU A 146 -4.74 42.19 -28.38
C LEU A 146 -3.96 41.43 -27.30
N VAL A 147 -3.63 42.11 -26.20
CA VAL A 147 -2.90 41.57 -25.04
C VAL A 147 -3.80 41.68 -23.81
N ILE A 148 -3.73 40.71 -22.90
CA ILE A 148 -4.51 40.72 -21.66
C ILE A 148 -3.83 41.67 -20.65
N TRP A 149 -4.60 42.60 -20.08
CA TRP A 149 -4.05 43.59 -19.15
C TRP A 149 -3.48 42.91 -17.89
N GLY A 150 -2.17 43.00 -17.73
CA GLY A 150 -1.41 42.37 -16.64
C GLY A 150 -0.45 41.27 -17.09
N THR A 151 -0.54 40.82 -18.35
CA THR A 151 0.36 39.83 -18.96
C THR A 151 0.92 40.37 -20.29
N ASP A 152 1.88 39.67 -20.88
CA ASP A 152 2.42 39.94 -22.23
C ASP A 152 1.77 39.04 -23.30
N VAL A 153 0.75 38.25 -22.91
CA VAL A 153 0.20 37.15 -23.69
C VAL A 153 -0.80 37.65 -24.73
N ASN A 154 -0.53 37.34 -26.00
CA ASN A 154 -1.47 37.55 -27.11
C ASN A 154 -2.12 36.21 -27.50
N VAL A 155 -3.38 36.04 -27.06
CA VAL A 155 -4.23 34.86 -27.23
C VAL A 155 -4.20 34.30 -28.66
N GLY A 156 -4.34 35.16 -29.67
CA GLY A 156 -4.35 34.74 -31.07
C GLY A 156 -3.03 34.10 -31.49
N THR A 157 -1.90 34.72 -31.14
CA THR A 157 -0.57 34.17 -31.48
C THR A 157 -0.25 32.88 -30.72
N CYS A 158 -0.69 32.74 -29.46
CA CYS A 158 -0.50 31.51 -28.68
C CYS A 158 -1.34 30.36 -29.25
N LYS A 159 -2.61 30.64 -29.60
CA LYS A 159 -3.52 29.69 -30.26
C LYS A 159 -2.96 29.19 -31.59
N GLU A 160 -2.55 30.09 -32.50
CA GLU A 160 -1.99 29.68 -33.79
C GLU A 160 -0.69 28.86 -33.65
N LYS A 161 0.20 29.23 -32.72
CA LYS A 161 1.43 28.46 -32.46
C LYS A 161 1.09 27.04 -32.00
N PHE A 162 0.11 26.89 -31.11
CA PHE A 162 -0.33 25.61 -30.59
C PHE A 162 -1.06 24.76 -31.65
N GLN A 163 -1.88 25.38 -32.51
CA GLN A 163 -2.48 24.69 -33.66
C GLN A 163 -1.42 24.20 -34.65
N ARG A 164 -0.41 25.03 -34.97
CA ARG A 164 0.74 24.63 -35.81
C ARG A 164 1.59 23.53 -35.17
N PHE A 165 1.70 23.49 -33.83
CA PHE A 165 2.37 22.40 -33.12
C PHE A 165 1.60 21.09 -33.31
N LEU A 166 0.32 21.05 -32.95
CA LEU A 166 -0.53 19.85 -33.07
C LEU A 166 -0.68 19.34 -34.52
N GLN A 167 -0.57 20.21 -35.53
CA GLN A 167 -0.59 19.83 -36.95
C GLN A 167 0.77 19.38 -37.52
N ARG A 168 1.89 19.61 -36.81
CA ARG A 168 3.25 19.26 -37.26
C ARG A 168 3.93 18.19 -36.42
N PHE A 169 3.40 17.91 -35.23
CA PHE A 169 3.96 16.91 -34.33
C PHE A 169 3.71 15.51 -34.89
N VAL A 170 4.79 14.89 -35.38
CA VAL A 170 4.87 13.46 -35.70
C VAL A 170 5.95 12.91 -34.77
N ASP A 171 5.62 11.87 -34.01
CA ASP A 171 6.47 11.41 -32.93
C ASP A 171 7.67 10.62 -33.49
N PRO A 172 8.93 11.07 -33.29
CA PRO A 172 10.10 10.32 -33.75
C PRO A 172 10.41 9.12 -32.84
N THR A 173 9.65 8.95 -31.75
CA THR A 173 9.89 7.96 -30.69
C THR A 173 8.91 6.79 -30.70
N SER A 174 7.84 6.82 -31.52
CA SER A 174 6.86 5.74 -31.67
C SER A 174 6.85 5.19 -33.10
N THR A 175 7.99 4.71 -33.59
CA THR A 175 8.13 4.12 -34.94
C THR A 175 7.61 2.68 -35.06
N GLU A 176 6.99 2.15 -34.02
CA GLU A 176 6.32 0.84 -33.98
C GLU A 176 4.92 0.98 -33.36
N ASP A 177 4.00 1.70 -34.04
CA ASP A 177 2.53 1.45 -33.94
C ASP A 177 1.67 2.26 -34.95
N GLU A 178 2.15 2.51 -36.17
CA GLU A 178 1.30 3.06 -37.25
C GLU A 178 0.27 2.03 -37.76
N ASN A 179 -0.74 1.72 -36.94
CA ASN A 179 -2.13 1.33 -37.27
C ASN A 179 -2.96 0.91 -36.02
N ALA A 180 -2.48 1.11 -34.79
CA ALA A 180 -3.33 1.02 -33.61
C ALA A 180 -4.47 2.05 -33.67
N GLY A 181 -5.68 1.66 -33.23
CA GLY A 181 -6.88 2.47 -33.39
C GLY A 181 -6.86 3.77 -32.57
N LEU A 182 -7.30 4.87 -33.18
CA LEU A 182 -7.44 6.19 -32.53
C LEU A 182 -8.49 6.13 -31.40
N ASP A 183 -8.03 5.92 -30.16
CA ASP A 183 -8.92 5.78 -29.00
C ASP A 183 -9.39 7.17 -28.50
N LEU A 184 -10.61 7.56 -28.91
CA LEU A 184 -11.15 8.92 -28.73
C LEU A 184 -11.48 9.32 -27.29
N ASN A 185 -11.27 8.43 -26.31
CA ASN A 185 -11.63 8.63 -24.90
C ASN A 185 -10.44 8.96 -23.97
N GLU A 186 -9.19 8.93 -24.46
CA GLU A 186 -8.00 9.20 -23.66
C GLU A 186 -7.25 10.47 -24.11
N PRO A 187 -6.80 11.34 -23.18
CA PRO A 187 -6.11 12.58 -23.53
C PRO A 187 -4.66 12.30 -23.96
N LEU A 188 -4.38 12.45 -25.25
CA LEU A 188 -3.05 12.24 -25.84
C LEU A 188 -1.96 13.06 -25.09
N TYR A 189 -0.87 12.40 -24.72
CA TYR A 189 0.13 12.95 -23.80
C TYR A 189 1.18 13.83 -24.51
N MET A 190 1.28 15.10 -24.11
CA MET A 190 2.34 16.03 -24.56
C MET A 190 3.58 15.98 -23.66
N GLN A 191 4.49 15.03 -23.94
CA GLN A 191 5.91 15.22 -23.65
C GLN A 191 6.58 15.80 -24.91
N LYS A 192 7.76 16.41 -24.75
CA LYS A 192 8.51 17.11 -25.84
C LYS A 192 7.93 18.46 -26.33
N LEU A 193 7.48 19.30 -25.40
CA LEU A 193 7.48 20.76 -25.65
C LEU A 193 8.91 21.37 -25.72
N GLU A 194 9.94 20.56 -25.43
CA GLU A 194 11.35 20.97 -25.39
C GLU A 194 12.08 20.75 -26.73
N GLU A 195 11.62 19.85 -27.60
CA GLU A 195 12.27 19.50 -28.89
C GLU A 195 11.89 20.44 -30.06
N SER A 196 11.38 21.64 -29.78
CA SER A 196 10.98 22.63 -30.79
C SER A 196 11.20 24.06 -30.32
N ASP A 197 11.60 24.96 -31.22
CA ASP A 197 12.14 26.33 -30.97
C ASP A 197 11.21 27.35 -30.25
N SER A 198 10.13 26.89 -29.62
CA SER A 198 9.08 27.72 -29.03
C SER A 198 9.25 27.96 -27.52
N HIS A 199 10.48 28.23 -27.06
CA HIS A 199 10.79 28.65 -25.68
C HIS A 199 9.80 29.70 -25.14
N CYS A 200 9.41 30.66 -25.99
CA CYS A 200 8.42 31.70 -25.69
C CYS A 200 7.09 31.16 -25.14
N THR A 201 6.50 30.13 -25.74
CA THR A 201 5.20 29.58 -25.28
C THR A 201 5.34 28.73 -24.03
N MET A 202 6.47 28.05 -23.81
CA MET A 202 6.69 27.29 -22.57
C MET A 202 6.83 28.24 -21.37
N VAL A 203 7.58 29.34 -21.52
CA VAL A 203 7.69 30.39 -20.48
C VAL A 203 6.31 30.99 -20.18
N GLN A 204 5.56 31.39 -21.21
CA GLN A 204 4.21 31.96 -21.04
C GLN A 204 3.24 31.00 -20.36
N LEU A 205 3.30 29.69 -20.65
CA LEU A 205 2.51 28.67 -19.95
C LEU A 205 2.87 28.55 -18.46
N THR A 206 4.15 28.62 -18.11
CA THR A 206 4.56 28.53 -16.68
C THR A 206 4.22 29.78 -15.86
N CYS A 207 4.27 30.97 -16.48
CA CYS A 207 3.99 32.24 -15.82
C CYS A 207 2.50 32.58 -15.76
N TYR A 208 1.72 32.23 -16.79
CA TYR A 208 0.31 32.62 -16.93
C TYR A 208 -0.62 31.43 -17.28
N PRO A 209 -0.56 30.30 -16.54
CA PRO A 209 -1.32 29.08 -16.86
C PRO A 209 -2.83 29.32 -16.95
N GLN A 210 -3.38 30.21 -16.11
CA GLN A 210 -4.82 30.53 -16.08
C GLN A 210 -5.36 31.21 -17.35
N GLU A 211 -4.51 31.83 -18.17
CA GLU A 211 -4.88 32.47 -19.45
C GLU A 211 -4.52 31.58 -20.65
N VAL A 212 -3.40 30.86 -20.56
CA VAL A 212 -2.91 30.00 -21.64
C VAL A 212 -3.70 28.68 -21.74
N ILE A 213 -4.09 28.06 -20.62
CA ILE A 213 -4.80 26.76 -20.65
C ILE A 213 -6.17 26.85 -21.35
N PRO A 214 -7.04 27.85 -21.09
CA PRO A 214 -8.29 28.02 -21.85
C PRO A 214 -8.04 28.33 -23.33
N THR A 215 -6.91 28.97 -23.67
CA THR A 215 -6.51 29.22 -25.07
C THR A 215 -6.15 27.91 -25.78
N PHE A 216 -5.54 26.95 -25.08
CA PHE A 216 -5.29 25.60 -25.60
C PHE A 216 -6.58 24.79 -25.71
N ASP A 217 -7.50 24.86 -24.73
CA ASP A 217 -8.82 24.24 -24.83
C ASP A 217 -9.55 24.70 -26.11
N MET A 218 -9.56 26.01 -26.39
CA MET A 218 -10.14 26.56 -27.62
C MET A 218 -9.46 26.03 -28.90
N ALA A 219 -8.13 25.92 -28.90
CA ALA A 219 -7.37 25.41 -30.03
C ALA A 219 -7.65 23.93 -30.33
N VAL A 220 -7.74 23.07 -29.30
CA VAL A 220 -8.05 21.64 -29.46
C VAL A 220 -9.48 21.43 -29.93
N ASN A 221 -10.46 22.13 -29.35
CA ASN A 221 -11.86 21.97 -29.76
C ASN A 221 -12.07 22.42 -31.23
N GLU A 222 -11.36 23.45 -31.72
CA GLU A 222 -11.40 23.81 -33.15
C GLU A 222 -10.77 22.74 -34.05
N LEU A 223 -9.57 22.23 -33.72
CA LEU A 223 -8.94 21.14 -34.49
C LEU A 223 -9.79 19.86 -34.51
N PHE A 224 -10.53 19.60 -33.44
CA PHE A 224 -11.50 18.51 -33.39
C PHE A 224 -12.64 18.72 -34.39
N PHE A 225 -13.25 19.92 -34.44
CA PHE A 225 -14.29 20.24 -35.42
C PHE A 225 -13.77 20.27 -36.87
N GLU A 226 -12.51 20.64 -37.11
CA GLU A 226 -11.86 20.51 -38.43
C GLU A 226 -11.70 19.05 -38.86
N ARG A 227 -11.40 18.13 -37.92
CA ARG A 227 -11.12 16.72 -38.21
C ARG A 227 -12.38 15.84 -38.25
N PHE A 228 -13.39 16.15 -37.44
CA PHE A 228 -14.63 15.37 -37.32
C PHE A 228 -15.87 16.29 -37.27
N PRO A 229 -16.34 16.80 -38.43
CA PRO A 229 -17.48 17.73 -38.48
C PRO A 229 -18.83 17.10 -38.08
N ASP A 230 -18.96 15.77 -38.16
CA ASP A 230 -20.21 15.04 -37.90
C ASP A 230 -20.39 14.61 -36.43
N SER A 231 -19.33 14.66 -35.60
CA SER A 231 -19.38 14.21 -34.20
C SER A 231 -19.62 15.37 -33.22
N PHE A 232 -20.80 15.37 -32.59
CA PHE A 232 -21.13 16.31 -31.51
C PHE A 232 -20.59 15.82 -30.16
N LEU A 233 -19.63 16.54 -29.58
CA LEU A 233 -19.20 16.34 -28.20
C LEU A 233 -20.14 17.09 -27.23
N GLU A 234 -20.72 16.38 -26.27
CA GLU A 234 -21.50 17.00 -25.18
C GLU A 234 -20.60 17.69 -24.13
N TYR A 235 -19.34 17.28 -24.06
CA TYR A 235 -18.33 17.79 -23.13
C TYR A 235 -17.12 18.34 -23.90
N GLN A 236 -16.62 19.52 -23.50
CA GLN A 236 -15.46 20.14 -24.12
C GLN A 236 -14.17 19.39 -23.75
N ILE A 237 -13.27 19.21 -24.72
CA ILE A 237 -11.95 18.62 -24.47
C ILE A 237 -11.15 19.56 -23.57
N GLN A 238 -10.56 19.01 -22.50
CA GLN A 238 -9.73 19.73 -21.53
C GLN A 238 -8.25 19.40 -21.72
N VAL A 239 -7.41 20.40 -21.96
CA VAL A 239 -5.96 20.24 -21.97
C VAL A 239 -5.44 20.18 -20.54
N ARG A 240 -4.64 19.15 -20.22
CA ARG A 240 -4.03 18.93 -18.90
C ARG A 240 -2.49 18.91 -19.05
N PRO A 241 -1.82 20.08 -19.05
CA PRO A 241 -0.37 20.14 -19.12
C PRO A 241 0.25 19.49 -17.88
N TYR A 242 1.24 18.63 -18.08
CA TYR A 242 1.98 17.94 -17.02
C TYR A 242 3.49 18.18 -17.16
N ASN A 243 4.27 17.73 -16.16
CA ASN A 243 5.74 17.82 -16.14
C ASN A 243 6.33 19.22 -16.42
N ALA A 244 5.97 20.21 -15.59
CA ALA A 244 6.67 21.49 -15.60
C ALA A 244 8.10 21.32 -15.02
N VAL A 245 9.11 21.92 -15.67
CA VAL A 245 10.53 21.81 -15.29
C VAL A 245 10.81 22.32 -13.86
N LYS A 246 9.96 23.21 -13.33
CA LYS A 246 10.06 23.76 -11.96
C LYS A 246 9.49 22.80 -10.89
N THR A 247 10.05 21.59 -10.80
CA THR A 247 9.77 20.70 -9.66
C THR A 247 10.42 21.25 -8.41
N LYS A 248 9.62 21.81 -7.49
CA LYS A 248 10.07 22.45 -6.24
C LYS A 248 9.64 21.59 -5.05
N SER A 249 10.57 21.33 -4.11
CA SER A 249 10.23 20.66 -2.85
C SER A 249 9.26 21.52 -2.04
N MET A 250 8.43 20.91 -1.20
CA MET A 250 7.30 21.60 -0.57
C MET A 250 7.71 22.67 0.46
N ARG A 251 9.00 22.66 0.87
CA ARG A 251 9.65 23.72 1.68
C ARG A 251 10.16 24.91 0.86
N SER A 252 10.33 24.77 -0.45
CA SER A 252 10.92 25.76 -1.36
C SER A 252 9.90 26.58 -2.17
N LEU A 253 8.62 26.54 -1.77
CA LEU A 253 7.55 27.35 -2.34
C LEU A 253 7.73 28.82 -1.95
N ASN A 254 8.20 29.65 -2.87
CA ASN A 254 8.46 31.06 -2.65
C ASN A 254 7.20 31.91 -2.95
N PRO A 255 7.07 33.12 -2.38
CA PRO A 255 5.96 34.03 -2.72
C PRO A 255 6.05 34.55 -4.17
N GLU A 256 7.16 34.35 -4.87
CA GLU A 256 7.32 34.64 -6.30
C GLU A 256 6.56 33.65 -7.19
N ASP A 257 6.29 32.43 -6.71
CA ASP A 257 5.66 31.34 -7.48
C ASP A 257 4.12 31.40 -7.46
N ILE A 258 3.53 32.45 -6.89
CA ILE A 258 2.07 32.62 -6.81
C ILE A 258 1.48 32.80 -8.23
N ASP A 259 0.37 32.09 -8.47
CA ASP A 259 -0.33 31.94 -9.75
C ASP A 259 0.50 31.32 -10.90
N GLN A 260 1.73 30.84 -10.62
CA GLN A 260 2.53 30.04 -11.56
C GLN A 260 2.15 28.55 -11.52
N LEU A 261 2.54 27.81 -12.57
CA LEU A 261 2.42 26.35 -12.66
C LEU A 261 3.58 25.66 -11.91
N ILE A 262 3.26 24.81 -10.93
CA ILE A 262 4.24 24.08 -10.11
C ILE A 262 3.97 22.57 -10.18
N THR A 263 5.05 21.79 -10.14
CA THR A 263 5.05 20.34 -9.91
C THR A 263 5.54 20.04 -8.48
N ILE A 264 4.75 19.26 -7.72
CA ILE A 264 5.16 18.75 -6.40
C ILE A 264 4.97 17.23 -6.29
N SER A 265 5.91 16.56 -5.62
CA SER A 265 5.82 15.16 -5.18
C SER A 265 5.19 15.08 -3.79
N GLY A 266 4.35 14.07 -3.52
CA GLY A 266 3.85 13.85 -2.16
C GLY A 266 2.96 12.61 -1.96
N MET A 267 2.71 12.30 -0.69
CA MET A 267 1.81 11.22 -0.27
C MET A 267 0.48 11.80 0.24
N VAL A 268 -0.66 11.29 -0.23
CA VAL A 268 -1.97 11.75 0.26
C VAL A 268 -2.23 11.23 1.67
N ILE A 269 -2.42 12.13 2.64
CA ILE A 269 -2.78 11.78 4.03
C ILE A 269 -4.29 11.53 4.13
N ARG A 270 -5.09 12.42 3.53
CA ARG A 270 -6.56 12.37 3.58
C ARG A 270 -7.20 13.15 2.44
N THR A 271 -8.28 12.59 1.90
CA THR A 271 -9.28 13.30 1.09
C THR A 271 -10.40 13.86 1.98
N SER A 272 -11.22 14.75 1.44
CA SER A 272 -12.51 15.14 2.01
C SER A 272 -13.66 14.51 1.24
N GLN A 273 -14.87 14.57 1.81
CA GLN A 273 -16.09 14.44 1.02
C GLN A 273 -16.20 15.58 -0.01
N LEU A 274 -17.04 15.38 -1.03
CA LEU A 274 -17.31 16.38 -2.06
C LEU A 274 -17.97 17.63 -1.45
N ILE A 275 -17.53 18.81 -1.89
CA ILE A 275 -18.06 20.12 -1.51
C ILE A 275 -18.60 20.78 -2.77
N PRO A 276 -19.91 21.08 -2.87
CA PRO A 276 -20.46 21.74 -4.05
C PRO A 276 -20.13 23.24 -4.07
N GLU A 277 -19.47 23.70 -5.14
CA GLU A 277 -19.16 25.11 -5.42
C GLU A 277 -20.11 25.62 -6.54
N MET A 278 -20.83 26.72 -6.30
CA MET A 278 -21.94 27.17 -7.16
C MET A 278 -21.47 28.01 -8.38
N GLN A 279 -21.91 27.63 -9.58
CA GLN A 279 -21.58 28.28 -10.86
C GLN A 279 -22.69 29.20 -11.41
N GLU A 280 -23.93 28.74 -11.39
CA GLU A 280 -25.10 29.50 -11.88
C GLU A 280 -26.13 29.64 -10.75
N ALA A 281 -26.42 30.87 -10.35
CA ALA A 281 -27.47 31.19 -9.40
C ALA A 281 -28.84 31.23 -10.09
N PHE A 282 -29.83 30.47 -9.58
CA PHE A 282 -31.21 30.51 -10.06
C PHE A 282 -32.07 31.40 -9.15
N PHE A 283 -32.48 32.56 -9.64
CA PHE A 283 -33.37 33.48 -8.94
C PHE A 283 -34.82 33.32 -9.42
N GLN A 284 -35.79 33.37 -8.52
CA GLN A 284 -37.22 33.40 -8.84
C GLN A 284 -37.92 34.58 -8.15
N CYS A 285 -38.75 35.32 -8.89
CA CYS A 285 -39.53 36.42 -8.34
C CYS A 285 -40.74 35.90 -7.55
N GLN A 286 -40.90 36.35 -6.31
CA GLN A 286 -42.02 35.95 -5.43
C GLN A 286 -43.39 36.46 -5.92
N VAL A 287 -43.43 37.59 -6.65
CA VAL A 287 -44.70 38.23 -7.08
C VAL A 287 -45.23 37.66 -8.39
N CYS A 288 -44.36 37.36 -9.36
CA CYS A 288 -44.77 36.95 -10.70
C CYS A 288 -44.20 35.59 -11.15
N ALA A 289 -43.57 34.83 -10.24
CA ALA A 289 -42.91 33.54 -10.47
C ALA A 289 -41.81 33.52 -11.55
N TYR A 290 -41.51 34.66 -12.21
CA TYR A 290 -40.50 34.77 -13.28
C TYR A 290 -39.11 34.37 -12.78
N SER A 291 -38.44 33.49 -13.54
CA SER A 291 -37.12 32.94 -13.22
C SER A 291 -36.01 33.60 -14.03
N THR A 292 -34.85 33.80 -13.39
CA THR A 292 -33.65 34.38 -14.01
C THR A 292 -32.42 33.59 -13.57
N ARG A 293 -31.56 33.16 -14.50
CA ARG A 293 -30.24 32.61 -14.18
C ARG A 293 -29.18 33.70 -14.24
N VAL A 294 -28.21 33.64 -13.34
CA VAL A 294 -27.06 34.55 -13.29
C VAL A 294 -25.80 33.74 -13.01
N GLU A 295 -24.82 33.81 -13.90
CA GLU A 295 -23.49 33.22 -13.72
C GLU A 295 -22.70 33.96 -12.63
N VAL A 296 -21.84 33.26 -11.90
CA VAL A 296 -21.07 33.81 -10.78
C VAL A 296 -19.72 34.36 -11.24
N ASP A 297 -19.60 35.68 -11.46
CA ASP A 297 -18.30 36.31 -11.75
C ASP A 297 -17.44 36.41 -10.48
N ARG A 298 -16.29 35.71 -10.47
CA ARG A 298 -15.25 35.71 -9.40
C ARG A 298 -15.78 35.46 -7.99
N GLY A 299 -16.66 34.47 -7.83
CA GLY A 299 -17.25 34.12 -6.53
C GLY A 299 -18.17 35.20 -5.94
N ARG A 300 -18.62 36.17 -6.76
CA ARG A 300 -19.64 37.15 -6.38
C ARG A 300 -20.90 36.93 -7.20
N ILE A 301 -21.96 36.46 -6.54
CA ILE A 301 -23.29 36.43 -7.16
C ILE A 301 -23.85 37.86 -7.18
N ALA A 302 -24.17 38.36 -8.36
CA ALA A 302 -24.88 39.63 -8.51
C ALA A 302 -26.40 39.37 -8.45
N GLU A 303 -27.05 39.75 -7.34
CA GLU A 303 -28.51 39.73 -7.25
C GLU A 303 -29.13 40.78 -8.20
N PRO A 304 -30.08 40.41 -9.09
CA PRO A 304 -30.78 41.40 -9.88
C PRO A 304 -31.80 42.14 -9.00
N ALA A 305 -31.53 43.41 -8.68
CA ALA A 305 -32.38 44.20 -7.77
C ALA A 305 -33.80 44.47 -8.28
N VAL A 306 -34.11 44.21 -9.57
CA VAL A 306 -35.41 44.45 -10.21
C VAL A 306 -35.82 43.24 -11.06
N CYS A 307 -37.04 42.75 -10.89
CA CYS A 307 -37.58 41.72 -11.77
C CYS A 307 -38.03 42.32 -13.12
N ARG A 308 -37.55 41.75 -14.24
CA ARG A 308 -37.83 42.21 -15.62
C ARG A 308 -39.31 42.18 -16.03
N HIS A 309 -40.17 41.48 -15.31
CA HIS A 309 -41.57 41.27 -15.71
C HIS A 309 -42.59 42.08 -14.90
N CYS A 310 -42.35 42.25 -13.59
CA CYS A 310 -43.25 43.02 -12.70
C CYS A 310 -42.64 44.32 -12.15
N ASN A 311 -41.39 44.63 -12.51
CA ASN A 311 -40.63 45.81 -12.06
C ASN A 311 -40.49 45.99 -10.53
N THR A 312 -40.90 45.01 -9.73
CA THR A 312 -40.85 45.06 -8.27
C THR A 312 -39.40 44.90 -7.79
N THR A 313 -38.91 45.89 -7.05
CA THR A 313 -37.58 45.88 -6.43
C THR A 313 -37.46 44.79 -5.36
N HIS A 314 -36.26 44.21 -5.22
CA HIS A 314 -35.90 43.21 -4.18
C HIS A 314 -36.89 42.03 -4.04
N SER A 315 -37.51 41.63 -5.15
CA SER A 315 -38.55 40.58 -5.20
C SER A 315 -38.02 39.20 -5.59
N LEU A 316 -36.71 39.08 -5.86
CA LEU A 316 -36.05 37.89 -6.43
C LEU A 316 -35.33 37.08 -5.33
N ALA A 317 -35.82 35.87 -5.07
CA ALA A 317 -35.22 34.95 -4.11
C ALA A 317 -34.32 33.92 -4.81
N LEU A 318 -33.17 33.59 -4.21
CA LEU A 318 -32.26 32.54 -4.68
C LEU A 318 -32.78 31.14 -4.33
N ILE A 319 -32.91 30.26 -5.33
CA ILE A 319 -33.31 28.86 -5.13
C ILE A 319 -32.10 27.95 -5.32
N HIS A 320 -31.47 27.59 -4.21
CA HIS A 320 -30.30 26.71 -4.13
C HIS A 320 -30.55 25.31 -4.75
N ASN A 321 -31.79 24.81 -4.75
CA ASN A 321 -32.14 23.53 -5.38
C ASN A 321 -32.26 23.58 -6.93
N ARG A 322 -32.02 24.75 -7.55
CA ARG A 322 -32.06 24.93 -9.02
C ARG A 322 -30.83 25.65 -9.57
N SER A 323 -29.88 26.03 -8.73
CA SER A 323 -28.56 26.49 -9.16
C SER A 323 -27.69 25.33 -9.67
N VAL A 324 -26.76 25.63 -10.56
CA VAL A 324 -25.74 24.67 -11.02
C VAL A 324 -24.55 24.72 -10.05
N PHE A 325 -24.06 23.55 -9.66
CA PHE A 325 -22.86 23.38 -8.84
C PHE A 325 -21.82 22.55 -9.61
N SER A 326 -20.54 22.78 -9.29
CA SER A 326 -19.43 21.87 -9.59
C SER A 326 -18.90 21.25 -8.31
N ASP A 327 -18.37 20.04 -8.44
CA ASP A 327 -17.73 19.34 -7.34
C ASP A 327 -16.30 19.83 -7.09
N LYS A 328 -15.99 19.99 -5.80
CA LYS A 328 -14.67 20.34 -5.28
C LYS A 328 -14.30 19.44 -4.12
N GLN A 329 -13.09 18.90 -4.14
CA GLN A 329 -12.58 18.06 -3.06
C GLN A 329 -11.32 18.67 -2.46
N MET A 330 -11.21 18.66 -1.13
CA MET A 330 -10.01 19.10 -0.43
C MET A 330 -9.15 17.89 -0.08
N ILE A 331 -7.91 17.87 -0.56
CA ILE A 331 -6.93 16.82 -0.31
C ILE A 331 -5.82 17.41 0.55
N LYS A 332 -5.33 16.67 1.55
CA LYS A 332 -4.13 17.05 2.33
C LYS A 332 -3.01 16.07 2.06
N ILE A 333 -1.84 16.64 1.77
CA ILE A 333 -0.72 15.92 1.15
C ILE A 333 0.55 16.22 1.94
N GLN A 334 1.34 15.17 2.12
CA GLN A 334 2.60 15.17 2.84
C GLN A 334 3.78 15.22 1.86
N GLU A 335 4.84 15.93 2.24
CA GLU A 335 6.14 15.81 1.57
C GLU A 335 6.64 14.36 1.63
N SER A 336 7.20 13.86 0.52
CA SER A 336 7.76 12.51 0.42
C SER A 336 8.94 12.33 1.37
N PRO A 337 9.14 11.14 1.97
CA PRO A 337 10.24 10.90 2.90
C PRO A 337 11.62 10.95 2.22
N GLU A 338 11.68 10.74 0.90
CA GLU A 338 12.89 10.81 0.09
C GLU A 338 13.36 12.27 -0.12
N ASP A 339 12.45 13.23 -0.09
CA ASP A 339 12.72 14.68 -0.28
C ASP A 339 12.99 15.42 1.06
N MET A 340 13.07 14.69 2.18
CA MET A 340 13.03 15.26 3.53
C MET A 340 14.42 15.63 4.09
N PRO A 341 14.66 16.88 4.53
CA PRO A 341 15.88 17.24 5.26
C PRO A 341 15.91 16.59 6.66
N ALA A 342 17.05 15.97 6.99
CA ALA A 342 17.20 15.16 8.21
C ALA A 342 16.80 15.91 9.49
N GLY A 343 15.97 15.25 10.31
CA GLY A 343 15.55 15.74 11.64
C GLY A 343 14.40 16.75 11.65
N GLN A 344 13.80 17.10 10.51
CA GLN A 344 12.60 17.95 10.45
C GLN A 344 11.33 17.10 10.30
N THR A 345 10.20 17.58 10.82
CA THR A 345 8.89 16.94 10.55
C THR A 345 8.43 17.21 9.12
N PRO A 346 7.70 16.29 8.47
CA PRO A 346 7.12 16.52 7.15
C PRO A 346 6.16 17.70 7.18
N HIS A 347 6.26 18.57 6.17
CA HIS A 347 5.25 19.61 5.96
C HIS A 347 3.98 19.01 5.33
N THR A 348 2.87 19.72 5.43
CA THR A 348 1.62 19.36 4.75
C THR A 348 1.04 20.55 3.99
N THR A 349 0.58 20.31 2.77
CA THR A 349 -0.17 21.29 1.96
C THR A 349 -1.63 20.88 1.82
N ILE A 350 -2.42 21.82 1.33
CA ILE A 350 -3.82 21.63 0.96
C ILE A 350 -3.90 21.80 -0.55
N VAL A 351 -4.44 20.79 -1.22
CA VAL A 351 -4.72 20.78 -2.65
C VAL A 351 -6.23 20.73 -2.85
N TYR A 352 -6.75 21.47 -3.81
CA TYR A 352 -8.14 21.30 -4.27
C TYR A 352 -8.16 20.59 -5.62
N ALA A 353 -8.96 19.52 -5.69
CA ALA A 353 -9.35 18.88 -6.94
C ALA A 353 -10.73 19.40 -7.37
N HIS A 354 -10.95 19.51 -8.67
CA HIS A 354 -12.14 20.06 -9.29
C HIS A 354 -12.72 19.10 -10.33
N ASN A 355 -14.05 18.99 -10.39
CA ASN A 355 -14.80 18.22 -11.41
C ASN A 355 -14.28 16.78 -11.55
N ASP A 356 -13.89 16.33 -12.75
CA ASP A 356 -13.39 14.96 -13.02
C ASP A 356 -12.11 14.61 -12.22
N LEU A 357 -11.36 15.56 -11.67
CA LEU A 357 -10.19 15.23 -10.83
C LEU A 357 -10.56 14.80 -9.40
N VAL A 358 -11.84 14.85 -9.02
CA VAL A 358 -12.34 14.43 -7.70
C VAL A 358 -12.30 12.90 -7.56
N ASP A 359 -11.87 12.42 -6.39
CA ASP A 359 -11.77 11.01 -5.97
C ASP A 359 -10.82 10.10 -6.78
N LYS A 360 -10.13 10.64 -7.79
CA LYS A 360 -9.09 9.94 -8.58
C LYS A 360 -7.84 9.50 -7.78
N VAL A 361 -7.69 9.96 -6.53
CA VAL A 361 -6.53 9.67 -5.68
C VAL A 361 -6.98 9.30 -4.27
N GLN A 362 -6.47 8.18 -3.75
CA GLN A 362 -6.88 7.61 -2.48
C GLN A 362 -5.87 7.89 -1.35
N PRO A 363 -6.29 7.86 -0.06
CA PRO A 363 -5.37 8.05 1.06
C PRO A 363 -4.29 6.96 1.12
N GLY A 364 -3.03 7.38 1.12
CA GLY A 364 -1.84 6.51 1.04
C GLY A 364 -1.10 6.57 -0.30
N ASP A 365 -1.76 7.01 -1.38
CA ASP A 365 -1.17 7.07 -2.72
C ASP A 365 0.01 8.06 -2.78
N ARG A 366 1.04 7.71 -3.57
CA ARG A 366 2.15 8.59 -3.95
C ARG A 366 1.82 9.27 -5.27
N VAL A 367 1.67 10.59 -5.26
CA VAL A 367 1.28 11.37 -6.44
C VAL A 367 2.21 12.52 -6.73
N ASN A 368 2.53 12.70 -8.02
CA ASN A 368 3.09 13.92 -8.56
C ASN A 368 1.93 14.79 -9.05
N ILE A 369 1.86 16.02 -8.54
CA ILE A 369 0.75 16.95 -8.77
C ILE A 369 1.24 18.14 -9.57
N THR A 370 0.51 18.42 -10.64
CA THR A 370 0.68 19.61 -11.48
C THR A 370 -0.48 20.56 -11.16
N GLY A 371 -0.18 21.80 -10.77
CA GLY A 371 -1.21 22.71 -10.31
C GLY A 371 -0.74 24.16 -10.16
N ILE A 372 -1.70 25.05 -9.89
CA ILE A 372 -1.46 26.49 -9.72
C ILE A 372 -1.38 26.81 -8.22
N TYR A 373 -0.32 27.49 -7.80
CA TYR A 373 -0.14 27.89 -6.40
C TYR A 373 -0.90 29.17 -6.08
N ARG A 374 -1.93 29.10 -5.22
CA ARG A 374 -2.81 30.24 -4.91
C ARG A 374 -2.72 30.67 -3.45
N ALA A 375 -2.89 31.97 -3.23
CA ALA A 375 -2.91 32.60 -1.91
C ALA A 375 -4.27 33.29 -1.66
N VAL A 376 -5.04 32.83 -0.67
CA VAL A 376 -6.37 33.40 -0.33
C VAL A 376 -6.35 34.08 1.05
N PRO A 377 -6.88 35.31 1.19
CA PRO A 377 -6.86 36.04 2.44
C PRO A 377 -7.83 35.45 3.48
N MET A 378 -7.33 35.22 4.69
CA MET A 378 -8.15 34.74 5.81
C MET A 378 -8.80 35.92 6.55
N ARG A 379 -10.12 35.88 6.81
CA ARG A 379 -10.78 36.89 7.68
C ARG A 379 -10.39 36.70 9.14
N VAL A 380 -10.27 37.79 9.90
CA VAL A 380 -10.00 37.74 11.35
C VAL A 380 -11.22 37.21 12.11
N ASN A 381 -12.38 37.81 11.84
CA ASN A 381 -13.69 37.43 12.36
C ASN A 381 -14.64 37.20 11.17
N PRO A 382 -15.48 36.15 11.16
CA PRO A 382 -16.38 35.89 10.03
C PRO A 382 -17.46 36.96 9.84
N ARG A 383 -17.77 37.73 10.90
CA ARG A 383 -18.74 38.85 10.90
C ARG A 383 -18.16 40.20 10.45
N GLN A 384 -16.85 40.31 10.23
CA GLN A 384 -16.20 41.57 9.86
C GLN A 384 -15.47 41.43 8.53
N SER A 385 -15.36 42.52 7.78
CA SER A 385 -14.62 42.60 6.51
C SER A 385 -13.10 42.50 6.67
N ASN A 386 -12.58 42.66 7.88
CA ASN A 386 -11.14 42.74 8.15
C ASN A 386 -10.43 41.39 7.88
N VAL A 387 -9.53 41.43 6.91
CA VAL A 387 -8.64 40.31 6.54
C VAL A 387 -7.33 40.35 7.34
N LYS A 388 -6.69 39.19 7.49
CA LYS A 388 -5.32 39.05 7.98
C LYS A 388 -4.35 39.36 6.85
N SER A 389 -3.21 39.96 7.19
CA SER A 389 -2.09 40.16 6.25
C SER A 389 -1.40 38.84 5.84
N VAL A 390 -1.59 37.77 6.63
CA VAL A 390 -1.13 36.42 6.30
C VAL A 390 -2.22 35.70 5.50
N TYR A 391 -1.89 35.35 4.26
CA TYR A 391 -2.75 34.61 3.34
C TYR A 391 -2.61 33.10 3.60
N LYS A 392 -3.69 32.32 3.41
CA LYS A 392 -3.65 30.86 3.41
C LYS A 392 -3.35 30.39 1.98
N THR A 393 -2.22 29.70 1.79
CA THR A 393 -1.86 29.12 0.51
C THR A 393 -2.46 27.72 0.32
N HIS A 394 -2.64 27.34 -0.94
CA HIS A 394 -3.12 26.04 -1.42
C HIS A 394 -2.71 25.87 -2.89
N ILE A 395 -2.89 24.68 -3.43
CA ILE A 395 -2.66 24.40 -4.86
C ILE A 395 -3.99 23.95 -5.48
N ASP A 396 -4.37 24.53 -6.60
CA ASP A 396 -5.48 24.03 -7.42
C ASP A 396 -4.88 23.01 -8.41
N ALA A 397 -5.30 21.75 -8.34
CA ALA A 397 -4.75 20.68 -9.18
C ALA A 397 -5.32 20.73 -10.61
N ILE A 398 -4.43 20.65 -11.60
CA ILE A 398 -4.75 20.52 -13.03
C ILE A 398 -4.65 19.05 -13.47
N HIS A 399 -3.73 18.29 -12.88
CA HIS A 399 -3.56 16.86 -13.14
C HIS A 399 -2.77 16.16 -12.02
N PHE A 400 -3.12 14.90 -11.77
CA PHE A 400 -2.46 13.97 -10.85
C PHE A 400 -1.84 12.81 -11.63
N ARG A 401 -0.54 12.57 -11.47
CA ARG A 401 0.15 11.33 -11.88
C ARG A 401 0.41 10.48 -10.63
N LYS A 402 -0.06 9.23 -10.61
CA LYS A 402 0.41 8.24 -9.63
C LYS A 402 1.86 7.85 -9.97
N THR A 403 2.72 7.77 -8.96
CA THR A 403 4.18 7.55 -9.15
C THR A 403 4.60 6.23 -8.50
N ASP A 404 4.03 5.13 -9.00
CA ASP A 404 4.19 3.79 -8.42
C ASP A 404 5.33 2.96 -9.04
N GLU A 405 6.07 3.51 -10.00
CA GLU A 405 7.19 2.89 -10.76
C GLU A 405 8.20 2.11 -9.88
N LYS A 406 8.45 2.55 -8.64
CA LYS A 406 9.36 1.87 -7.70
C LYS A 406 8.79 0.55 -7.14
N ARG A 407 7.48 0.37 -7.11
CA ARG A 407 6.74 -0.76 -6.50
C ARG A 407 6.12 -1.67 -7.58
N LEU A 408 5.50 -2.80 -7.18
CA LEU A 408 4.61 -3.56 -8.06
C LEU A 408 3.40 -2.70 -8.45
N HIS A 409 2.77 -2.97 -9.59
CA HIS A 409 1.51 -2.32 -9.95
C HIS A 409 0.36 -2.70 -8.98
N GLY A 410 -0.59 -1.78 -8.82
CA GLY A 410 -1.72 -1.91 -7.90
C GLY A 410 -3.01 -2.30 -8.63
N LEU A 411 -3.86 -3.07 -7.95
CA LEU A 411 -5.12 -3.64 -8.48
C LEU A 411 -6.22 -2.57 -8.72
N ASP A 412 -5.93 -1.56 -9.54
CA ASP A 412 -6.91 -0.64 -10.12
C ASP A 412 -7.40 -1.29 -11.44
N GLU A 413 -8.28 -2.29 -11.30
CA GLU A 413 -8.57 -3.38 -12.26
C GLU A 413 -9.01 -2.95 -13.67
N GLU A 414 -9.44 -1.71 -13.89
CA GLU A 414 -9.85 -1.18 -15.20
C GLU A 414 -8.69 -0.57 -16.03
N ALA A 415 -7.59 -0.14 -15.41
CA ALA A 415 -6.49 0.54 -16.11
C ALA A 415 -5.40 -0.41 -16.62
N GLU A 416 -5.13 -1.50 -15.91
CA GLU A 416 -4.08 -2.47 -16.27
C GLU A 416 -4.43 -3.27 -17.55
N GLN A 417 -5.69 -3.30 -17.97
CA GLN A 417 -6.17 -4.11 -19.09
C GLN A 417 -5.62 -3.67 -20.46
N LYS A 418 -5.02 -2.47 -20.57
CA LYS A 418 -4.40 -1.93 -21.79
C LYS A 418 -2.87 -1.76 -21.73
N LEU A 419 -2.23 -1.92 -20.56
CA LEU A 419 -0.84 -1.46 -20.35
C LEU A 419 0.25 -2.49 -20.72
N PHE A 420 -0.08 -3.77 -20.83
CA PHE A 420 0.87 -4.79 -21.27
C PHE A 420 0.85 -4.92 -22.80
N THR A 421 1.90 -4.46 -23.47
CA THR A 421 2.09 -4.72 -24.91
C THR A 421 2.12 -6.23 -25.19
N GLU A 422 1.70 -6.65 -26.39
CA GLU A 422 1.66 -8.09 -26.70
C GLU A 422 3.06 -8.73 -26.62
N ASP A 423 4.14 -7.99 -26.87
CA ASP A 423 5.53 -8.44 -26.70
C ASP A 423 5.94 -8.61 -25.23
N ARG A 424 5.47 -7.73 -24.33
CA ARG A 424 5.61 -7.94 -22.88
C ARG A 424 4.87 -9.22 -22.47
N VAL A 425 3.64 -9.42 -22.95
CA VAL A 425 2.89 -10.66 -22.67
C VAL A 425 3.58 -11.91 -23.25
N GLN A 426 4.22 -11.82 -24.43
CA GLN A 426 5.02 -12.90 -25.00
C GLN A 426 6.25 -13.23 -24.14
N THR A 427 7.07 -12.24 -23.79
CA THR A 427 8.27 -12.46 -22.95
C THR A 427 7.94 -13.01 -21.56
N LEU A 428 6.82 -12.59 -20.95
CA LEU A 428 6.31 -13.17 -19.71
C LEU A 428 5.93 -14.65 -19.86
N LYS A 429 5.29 -15.05 -20.97
CA LYS A 429 4.94 -16.44 -21.27
C LYS A 429 6.18 -17.29 -21.61
N GLU A 430 7.15 -16.74 -22.33
CA GLU A 430 8.44 -17.40 -22.58
C GLU A 430 9.29 -17.57 -21.32
N LEU A 431 9.14 -16.69 -20.33
CA LEU A 431 9.70 -16.90 -19.00
C LEU A 431 8.95 -18.06 -18.33
N ALA A 432 7.62 -17.97 -18.18
CA ALA A 432 6.79 -18.98 -17.52
C ALA A 432 6.95 -20.41 -18.06
N ALA A 433 7.25 -20.58 -19.35
CA ALA A 433 7.47 -21.87 -19.99
C ALA A 433 8.77 -22.60 -19.57
N LYS A 434 9.70 -21.94 -18.86
CA LYS A 434 10.97 -22.53 -18.41
C LYS A 434 10.76 -23.27 -17.08
N PRO A 435 11.32 -24.48 -16.88
CA PRO A 435 11.12 -25.23 -15.64
C PRO A 435 11.70 -24.52 -14.40
N ASP A 436 12.81 -23.79 -14.59
CA ASP A 436 13.60 -23.19 -13.49
C ASP A 436 13.03 -21.85 -12.99
N VAL A 437 11.84 -21.44 -13.45
CA VAL A 437 11.20 -20.14 -13.12
C VAL A 437 11.06 -19.93 -11.62
N TYR A 438 10.59 -20.94 -10.89
CA TYR A 438 10.37 -20.83 -9.45
C TYR A 438 11.66 -20.47 -8.71
N GLU A 439 12.78 -21.09 -9.10
CA GLU A 439 14.08 -20.84 -8.49
C GLU A 439 14.65 -19.49 -8.94
N ARG A 440 14.61 -19.19 -10.25
CA ARG A 440 15.10 -17.92 -10.82
C ARG A 440 14.38 -16.70 -10.24
N LEU A 441 13.05 -16.73 -10.13
CA LEU A 441 12.26 -15.67 -9.49
C LEU A 441 12.56 -15.57 -7.99
N SER A 442 12.76 -16.69 -7.29
CA SER A 442 13.11 -16.68 -5.86
C SER A 442 14.48 -16.07 -5.60
N SER A 443 15.48 -16.32 -6.45
CA SER A 443 16.81 -15.73 -6.34
C SER A 443 16.80 -14.23 -6.63
N ALA A 444 16.05 -13.79 -7.65
CA ALA A 444 15.87 -12.38 -8.00
C ALA A 444 15.14 -11.56 -6.92
N LEU A 445 14.27 -12.18 -6.11
CA LEU A 445 13.45 -11.50 -5.09
C LEU A 445 14.28 -10.79 -3.99
N ALA A 446 15.54 -11.17 -3.77
CA ALA A 446 16.47 -10.42 -2.91
C ALA A 446 17.93 -10.81 -3.23
N PRO A 447 18.63 -10.10 -4.15
CA PRO A 447 19.99 -10.49 -4.55
C PRO A 447 21.03 -10.29 -3.44
N SER A 448 20.80 -9.36 -2.50
CA SER A 448 21.71 -9.03 -1.40
C SER A 448 21.57 -9.93 -0.16
N ILE A 449 20.80 -11.02 -0.23
CA ILE A 449 20.55 -11.94 0.90
C ILE A 449 20.98 -13.35 0.50
N TYR A 450 21.94 -13.91 1.22
CA TYR A 450 22.60 -15.18 0.92
C TYR A 450 21.85 -16.41 1.44
N GLU A 451 22.04 -17.57 0.78
CA GLU A 451 21.64 -18.97 1.12
C GLU A 451 20.19 -19.24 1.63
N HIS A 452 19.31 -18.25 1.82
CA HIS A 452 17.95 -18.43 2.37
C HIS A 452 16.86 -18.67 1.29
N GLU A 453 17.11 -19.60 0.36
CA GLU A 453 16.21 -19.84 -0.79
C GLU A 453 14.78 -20.21 -0.42
N ASP A 454 14.57 -21.19 0.48
CA ASP A 454 13.21 -21.64 0.85
C ASP A 454 12.38 -20.49 1.47
N ILE A 455 13.04 -19.52 2.11
CA ILE A 455 12.38 -18.32 2.65
C ILE A 455 11.98 -17.37 1.51
N LYS A 456 12.87 -17.12 0.53
CA LYS A 456 12.54 -16.34 -0.67
C LYS A 456 11.41 -17.00 -1.48
N LYS A 457 11.46 -18.32 -1.64
CA LYS A 457 10.40 -19.17 -2.25
C LYS A 457 9.07 -19.03 -1.52
N GLY A 458 9.07 -19.00 -0.18
CA GLY A 458 7.86 -18.72 0.62
C GLY A 458 7.29 -17.30 0.42
N ILE A 459 8.14 -16.27 0.38
CA ILE A 459 7.73 -14.88 0.16
C ILE A 459 7.22 -14.67 -1.27
N LEU A 460 7.83 -15.33 -2.26
CA LEU A 460 7.37 -15.33 -3.65
C LEU A 460 5.92 -15.83 -3.73
N LEU A 461 5.60 -16.95 -3.07
CA LEU A 461 4.22 -17.47 -2.97
C LEU A 461 3.28 -16.50 -2.22
N GLN A 462 3.78 -15.72 -1.26
CA GLN A 462 3.01 -14.67 -0.59
C GLN A 462 2.68 -13.48 -1.51
N LEU A 463 3.58 -13.11 -2.43
CA LEU A 463 3.35 -12.04 -3.41
C LEU A 463 2.28 -12.42 -4.46
N PHE A 464 2.26 -13.66 -4.94
CA PHE A 464 1.23 -14.16 -5.87
C PHE A 464 -0.12 -14.43 -5.17
N GLY A 465 -0.07 -15.01 -3.95
CA GLY A 465 -1.24 -15.36 -3.14
C GLY A 465 -2.14 -16.45 -3.74
N GLY A 466 -3.04 -17.01 -2.92
CA GLY A 466 -4.05 -17.99 -3.39
C GLY A 466 -5.12 -17.37 -4.29
N THR A 467 -6.07 -18.18 -4.75
CA THR A 467 -7.22 -17.68 -5.55
C THR A 467 -8.33 -17.13 -4.66
N ARG A 468 -9.04 -16.11 -5.16
CA ARG A 468 -10.26 -15.59 -4.50
C ARG A 468 -11.43 -16.48 -4.94
N LYS A 469 -12.06 -17.15 -3.98
CA LYS A 469 -13.16 -18.11 -4.21
C LYS A 469 -14.44 -17.64 -3.55
N ASP A 470 -15.34 -17.10 -4.35
CA ASP A 470 -16.62 -16.58 -3.86
C ASP A 470 -17.66 -17.70 -3.73
N PHE A 471 -17.78 -18.24 -2.51
CA PHE A 471 -18.72 -19.30 -2.16
C PHE A 471 -20.18 -18.83 -1.98
N SER A 472 -20.55 -17.69 -2.59
CA SER A 472 -21.83 -16.99 -2.42
C SER A 472 -23.05 -17.90 -2.63
N GLN A 473 -23.01 -18.81 -3.60
CA GLN A 473 -24.07 -19.79 -3.88
C GLN A 473 -24.35 -20.76 -2.73
N THR A 474 -23.41 -20.92 -1.78
CA THR A 474 -23.56 -21.83 -0.62
C THR A 474 -23.88 -21.11 0.69
N GLY A 475 -23.94 -19.78 0.69
CA GLY A 475 -24.10 -18.96 1.90
C GLY A 475 -22.92 -19.05 2.89
N ARG A 476 -21.86 -19.80 2.56
CA ARG A 476 -20.64 -19.90 3.36
C ARG A 476 -19.77 -18.67 3.07
N GLY A 477 -19.34 -17.98 4.13
CA GLY A 477 -18.60 -16.73 4.02
C GLY A 477 -17.25 -16.86 3.31
N ASN A 478 -16.71 -15.70 2.92
CA ASN A 478 -15.48 -15.59 2.15
C ASN A 478 -14.30 -16.26 2.88
N PHE A 479 -13.59 -17.16 2.20
CA PHE A 479 -12.37 -17.78 2.73
C PHE A 479 -11.15 -16.90 2.45
N ARG A 480 -10.24 -16.81 3.43
CA ARG A 480 -8.94 -16.13 3.24
C ARG A 480 -8.16 -16.78 2.09
N ALA A 481 -7.78 -15.99 1.09
CA ALA A 481 -6.91 -16.39 -0.01
C ALA A 481 -5.42 -16.10 0.25
N GLU A 482 -5.14 -15.10 1.09
CA GLU A 482 -3.77 -14.63 1.38
C GLU A 482 -3.01 -15.55 2.35
N VAL A 483 -1.70 -15.65 2.11
CA VAL A 483 -0.76 -16.46 2.89
C VAL A 483 -0.14 -15.60 3.99
N ASN A 484 -0.15 -16.10 5.23
CA ASN A 484 0.47 -15.43 6.39
C ASN A 484 1.77 -16.14 6.78
N ILE A 485 2.86 -15.39 6.89
CA ILE A 485 4.21 -15.92 7.14
C ILE A 485 4.79 -15.33 8.44
N LEU A 486 5.37 -16.20 9.26
CA LEU A 486 6.13 -15.83 10.46
C LEU A 486 7.60 -16.23 10.29
N LEU A 487 8.50 -15.26 10.47
CA LEU A 487 9.94 -15.40 10.45
C LEU A 487 10.49 -15.41 11.89
N CYS A 488 10.82 -16.58 12.41
CA CYS A 488 11.40 -16.72 13.75
C CYS A 488 12.88 -17.07 13.67
N GLY A 489 13.67 -16.68 14.69
CA GLY A 489 15.10 -17.01 14.73
C GLY A 489 15.96 -16.13 15.62
N ASP A 490 17.27 -16.33 15.55
CA ASP A 490 18.26 -15.56 16.30
C ASP A 490 18.41 -14.11 15.76
N PRO A 491 18.84 -13.12 16.58
CA PRO A 491 19.19 -11.78 16.08
C PRO A 491 20.42 -11.85 15.15
N GLY A 492 20.49 -10.96 14.16
CA GLY A 492 21.55 -10.97 13.14
C GLY A 492 21.18 -11.69 11.84
N THR A 493 20.19 -12.59 11.86
CA THR A 493 19.71 -13.38 10.71
C THR A 493 18.91 -12.57 9.65
N SER A 494 19.31 -11.32 9.36
CA SER A 494 18.80 -10.43 8.29
C SER A 494 17.28 -10.18 8.19
N LYS A 495 16.45 -10.66 9.12
CA LYS A 495 14.98 -10.63 9.03
C LYS A 495 14.39 -9.23 8.80
N SER A 496 14.82 -8.24 9.56
CA SER A 496 14.31 -6.86 9.45
C SER A 496 14.67 -6.23 8.11
N GLN A 497 15.85 -6.57 7.56
CA GLN A 497 16.27 -6.14 6.22
C GLN A 497 15.39 -6.77 5.12
N LEU A 498 15.04 -8.06 5.28
CA LEU A 498 14.10 -8.77 4.41
C LEU A 498 12.69 -8.14 4.49
N LEU A 499 12.17 -7.84 5.69
CA LEU A 499 10.89 -7.13 5.87
C LEU A 499 10.90 -5.77 5.17
N GLN A 500 11.99 -5.01 5.32
CA GLN A 500 12.15 -3.69 4.73
C GLN A 500 12.26 -3.76 3.20
N TYR A 501 12.91 -4.80 2.65
CA TYR A 501 12.94 -5.06 1.21
C TYR A 501 11.54 -5.34 0.65
N VAL A 502 10.78 -6.26 1.27
CA VAL A 502 9.40 -6.57 0.85
C VAL A 502 8.47 -5.34 0.96
N TYR A 503 8.63 -4.53 2.00
CA TYR A 503 7.91 -3.25 2.15
C TYR A 503 8.24 -2.24 1.03
N ASN A 504 9.47 -2.23 0.52
CA ASN A 504 9.85 -1.37 -0.60
C ASN A 504 9.28 -1.88 -1.93
N LEU A 505 9.18 -3.20 -2.12
CA LEU A 505 8.66 -3.84 -3.33
C LEU A 505 7.13 -3.68 -3.50
N VAL A 506 6.35 -3.79 -2.42
CA VAL A 506 4.86 -3.87 -2.51
C VAL A 506 4.18 -2.48 -2.55
N PRO A 507 3.26 -2.20 -3.50
CA PRO A 507 2.58 -0.91 -3.66
C PRO A 507 1.91 -0.42 -2.38
N ARG A 508 1.14 -1.32 -1.77
CA ARG A 508 0.40 -1.09 -0.52
C ARG A 508 1.09 -1.72 0.69
N GLY A 509 2.41 -1.88 0.62
CA GLY A 509 3.23 -2.34 1.74
C GLY A 509 3.17 -1.35 2.91
N GLN A 510 3.01 -1.86 4.13
CA GLN A 510 3.11 -1.07 5.37
C GLN A 510 4.09 -1.72 6.35
N TYR A 511 5.06 -0.96 6.86
CA TYR A 511 6.07 -1.45 7.80
C TYR A 511 5.78 -0.93 9.21
N THR A 512 5.75 -1.84 10.19
CA THR A 512 5.37 -1.54 11.57
C THR A 512 6.28 -2.28 12.57
N SER A 513 6.57 -1.64 13.71
CA SER A 513 7.23 -2.28 14.86
C SER A 513 6.20 -2.63 15.93
N GLY A 514 6.30 -3.84 16.50
CA GLY A 514 5.41 -4.33 17.55
C GLY A 514 5.45 -3.54 18.86
N LYS A 515 6.52 -2.79 19.13
CA LYS A 515 6.57 -1.81 20.22
C LYS A 515 6.03 -0.43 19.82
N GLY A 516 6.34 0.03 18.60
CA GLY A 516 5.91 1.33 18.11
C GLY A 516 4.40 1.42 17.80
N SER A 517 3.77 0.27 17.55
CA SER A 517 2.40 0.20 17.02
C SER A 517 1.41 -0.19 18.11
N SER A 518 0.67 0.78 18.63
CA SER A 518 -0.49 0.51 19.49
C SER A 518 -1.65 -0.12 18.68
N ALA A 519 -2.60 -0.75 19.37
CA ALA A 519 -3.80 -1.30 18.72
C ALA A 519 -4.58 -0.22 17.93
N VAL A 520 -4.53 1.03 18.40
CA VAL A 520 -5.15 2.19 17.77
C VAL A 520 -4.46 2.54 16.43
N GLY A 521 -3.13 2.38 16.35
CA GLY A 521 -2.35 2.61 15.12
C GLY A 521 -2.41 1.46 14.11
N LEU A 522 -2.63 0.22 14.56
CA LEU A 522 -2.85 -0.92 13.67
C LEU A 522 -4.26 -0.95 13.07
N THR A 523 -5.29 -0.59 13.85
CA THR A 523 -6.72 -0.76 13.49
C THR A 523 -7.28 0.44 12.71
N ALA A 524 -8.06 1.27 13.37
CA ALA A 524 -8.52 2.58 12.93
C ALA A 524 -8.96 3.36 14.18
N TYR A 525 -8.90 4.69 14.09
CA TYR A 525 -9.09 5.58 15.23
C TYR A 525 -10.01 6.74 14.89
N VAL A 526 -10.85 7.11 15.85
CA VAL A 526 -11.83 8.19 15.66
C VAL A 526 -11.19 9.51 16.12
N MET A 527 -11.06 10.46 15.20
CA MET A 527 -10.64 11.82 15.50
C MET A 527 -11.77 12.81 15.25
N LYS A 528 -11.73 13.96 15.93
CA LYS A 528 -12.62 15.08 15.63
C LYS A 528 -11.91 16.02 14.67
N ASP A 529 -12.37 16.11 13.43
CA ASP A 529 -11.78 17.01 12.44
C ASP A 529 -12.08 18.47 12.81
N PRO A 530 -11.08 19.38 12.85
CA PRO A 530 -11.27 20.74 13.34
C PRO A 530 -12.08 21.65 12.39
N GLU A 531 -12.16 21.29 11.10
CA GLU A 531 -12.79 22.11 10.06
C GLU A 531 -14.30 21.81 9.96
N THR A 532 -14.66 20.52 9.86
CA THR A 532 -16.06 20.04 9.87
C THR A 532 -16.66 19.94 11.27
N ARG A 533 -15.82 19.82 12.32
CA ARG A 533 -16.19 19.46 13.70
C ARG A 533 -16.84 18.09 13.88
N GLN A 534 -16.89 17.27 12.83
CA GLN A 534 -17.45 15.92 12.86
C GLN A 534 -16.44 14.91 13.42
N LEU A 535 -16.94 13.75 13.85
CA LEU A 535 -16.11 12.59 14.18
C LEU A 535 -15.82 11.83 12.88
N VAL A 536 -14.55 11.73 12.52
CA VAL A 536 -14.06 10.99 11.34
C VAL A 536 -13.25 9.79 11.77
N LEU A 537 -13.45 8.66 11.11
CA LEU A 537 -12.64 7.46 11.29
C LEU A 537 -11.39 7.58 10.41
N GLN A 538 -10.21 7.39 10.98
CA GLN A 538 -8.94 7.32 10.25
C GLN A 538 -8.37 5.91 10.31
N THR A 539 -8.01 5.38 9.16
CA THR A 539 -7.48 4.03 8.97
C THR A 539 -6.08 3.88 9.55
N GLY A 540 -5.85 2.79 10.29
CA GLY A 540 -4.53 2.36 10.73
C GLY A 540 -3.83 1.46 9.71
N ALA A 541 -2.63 0.99 10.06
CA ALA A 541 -1.73 0.30 9.14
C ALA A 541 -2.35 -0.94 8.46
N LEU A 542 -3.17 -1.73 9.16
CA LEU A 542 -3.80 -2.94 8.61
C LEU A 542 -4.93 -2.64 7.61
N VAL A 543 -5.55 -1.46 7.66
CA VAL A 543 -6.61 -1.07 6.71
C VAL A 543 -6.02 -0.34 5.51
N LEU A 544 -4.93 0.42 5.70
CA LEU A 544 -4.18 1.04 4.61
C LEU A 544 -3.56 -0.01 3.66
N SER A 545 -3.06 -1.12 4.21
CA SER A 545 -2.39 -2.20 3.46
C SER A 545 -3.33 -3.19 2.74
N ASP A 546 -4.64 -2.90 2.62
CA ASP A 546 -5.63 -3.78 1.96
C ASP A 546 -5.19 -4.24 0.55
N ASN A 547 -5.27 -5.55 0.30
CA ASN A 547 -4.76 -6.30 -0.87
C ASN A 547 -3.22 -6.32 -1.04
N GLY A 548 -2.48 -5.82 -0.04
CA GLY A 548 -1.02 -5.83 0.05
C GLY A 548 -0.48 -6.61 1.27
N ILE A 549 0.75 -6.27 1.68
CA ILE A 549 1.47 -6.93 2.79
C ILE A 549 1.68 -5.96 3.95
N CYS A 550 1.28 -6.37 5.16
CA CYS A 550 1.65 -5.70 6.40
C CYS A 550 2.90 -6.39 6.99
N CYS A 551 4.04 -5.70 6.94
CA CYS A 551 5.29 -6.12 7.55
C CYS A 551 5.32 -5.71 9.04
N ILE A 552 5.56 -6.68 9.93
CA ILE A 552 5.55 -6.48 11.38
C ILE A 552 6.85 -7.00 12.00
N ASP A 553 7.74 -6.11 12.45
CA ASP A 553 8.93 -6.49 13.24
C ASP A 553 8.64 -6.46 14.76
N GLU A 554 9.46 -7.10 15.57
CA GLU A 554 9.30 -7.24 17.04
C GLU A 554 7.92 -7.79 17.47
N PHE A 555 7.38 -8.78 16.75
CA PHE A 555 6.06 -9.40 17.03
C PHE A 555 5.99 -10.04 18.44
N ASP A 556 7.14 -10.44 18.99
CA ASP A 556 7.31 -10.95 20.34
C ASP A 556 7.01 -9.90 21.44
N LYS A 557 7.22 -8.61 21.17
CA LYS A 557 7.00 -7.51 22.13
C LYS A 557 5.63 -6.81 21.99
N MET A 558 4.76 -7.29 21.11
CA MET A 558 3.39 -6.78 21.02
C MET A 558 2.60 -7.01 22.32
N SER A 559 1.76 -6.04 22.66
CA SER A 559 0.78 -6.19 23.75
C SER A 559 -0.30 -7.21 23.43
N ASP A 560 -0.94 -7.80 24.44
CA ASP A 560 -2.03 -8.75 24.19
C ASP A 560 -3.28 -8.07 23.62
N ASN A 561 -3.45 -6.76 23.85
CA ASN A 561 -4.48 -5.92 23.22
C ASN A 561 -4.21 -5.65 21.72
N THR A 562 -2.97 -5.74 21.25
CA THR A 562 -2.65 -5.73 19.80
C THR A 562 -2.79 -7.11 19.20
N ARG A 563 -2.51 -8.18 19.95
CA ARG A 563 -2.68 -9.58 19.51
C ARG A 563 -4.15 -9.97 19.35
N SER A 564 -5.05 -9.49 20.21
CA SER A 564 -6.49 -9.76 20.10
C SER A 564 -7.12 -9.19 18.82
N VAL A 565 -6.66 -8.03 18.35
CA VAL A 565 -7.03 -7.48 17.02
C VAL A 565 -6.61 -8.42 15.89
N LEU A 566 -5.38 -8.94 15.93
CA LEU A 566 -4.88 -9.87 14.91
C LEU A 566 -5.66 -11.20 14.92
N HIS A 567 -6.29 -11.56 16.04
CA HIS A 567 -7.22 -12.69 16.10
C HIS A 567 -8.54 -12.46 15.32
N GLU A 568 -8.91 -11.23 14.99
CA GLU A 568 -10.02 -10.93 14.08
C GLU A 568 -9.51 -10.92 12.63
N VAL A 569 -8.60 -9.99 12.33
CA VAL A 569 -8.09 -9.70 10.98
C VAL A 569 -7.50 -10.94 10.30
N MET A 570 -6.68 -11.75 10.99
CA MET A 570 -6.03 -12.91 10.34
C MET A 570 -6.99 -14.08 10.04
N GLU A 571 -8.17 -14.18 10.67
CA GLU A 571 -9.13 -15.25 10.35
C GLU A 571 -10.17 -14.77 9.32
N GLN A 572 -10.71 -13.56 9.54
CA GLN A 572 -11.90 -13.07 8.86
C GLN A 572 -11.59 -12.04 7.75
N GLN A 573 -10.37 -11.51 7.69
CA GLN A 573 -10.00 -10.36 6.84
C GLN A 573 -10.94 -9.13 7.01
N THR A 574 -11.54 -9.01 8.19
CA THR A 574 -12.37 -7.86 8.61
C THR A 574 -12.00 -7.40 10.00
N LEU A 575 -12.40 -6.17 10.32
CA LEU A 575 -12.13 -5.47 11.57
C LEU A 575 -13.38 -4.73 12.02
N SER A 576 -14.04 -5.22 13.07
CA SER A 576 -15.23 -4.59 13.65
C SER A 576 -14.85 -3.49 14.64
N ILE A 577 -15.49 -2.33 14.50
CA ILE A 577 -15.24 -1.15 15.33
C ILE A 577 -16.57 -0.54 15.75
N ALA A 578 -16.86 -0.64 17.05
CA ALA A 578 -17.94 0.08 17.73
C ALA A 578 -17.31 1.13 18.68
N LYS A 579 -17.10 2.36 18.20
CA LYS A 579 -16.48 3.45 18.97
C LYS A 579 -17.15 4.80 18.70
N ALA A 580 -17.41 5.56 19.75
CA ALA A 580 -17.93 6.94 19.69
C ALA A 580 -19.21 7.12 18.83
N GLY A 581 -20.10 6.13 18.82
CA GLY A 581 -21.34 6.13 18.02
C GLY A 581 -21.19 5.60 16.59
N ILE A 582 -19.95 5.43 16.10
CA ILE A 582 -19.68 4.74 14.82
C ILE A 582 -19.62 3.24 15.10
N ILE A 583 -20.51 2.49 14.46
CA ILE A 583 -20.46 1.02 14.38
C ILE A 583 -20.20 0.68 12.91
N CYS A 584 -19.05 0.09 12.62
CA CYS A 584 -18.64 -0.27 11.26
C CYS A 584 -17.82 -1.56 11.27
N GLN A 585 -17.84 -2.27 10.15
CA GLN A 585 -16.94 -3.39 9.88
C GLN A 585 -16.09 -2.97 8.68
N LEU A 586 -14.79 -2.75 8.91
CA LEU A 586 -13.84 -2.45 7.85
C LEU A 586 -13.31 -3.76 7.27
N ASN A 587 -13.06 -3.79 5.97
CA ASN A 587 -12.29 -4.87 5.36
C ASN A 587 -10.79 -4.60 5.60
N ALA A 588 -10.03 -5.68 5.83
CA ALA A 588 -8.59 -5.68 6.02
C ALA A 588 -8.05 -6.99 5.44
N ARG A 589 -8.09 -7.10 4.11
CA ARG A 589 -7.60 -8.22 3.31
C ARG A 589 -6.09 -8.05 3.16
N THR A 590 -5.35 -8.34 4.22
CA THR A 590 -3.90 -8.15 4.27
C THR A 590 -3.17 -9.44 4.56
N ALA A 591 -2.13 -9.71 3.77
CA ALA A 591 -1.14 -10.73 4.09
C ALA A 591 -0.22 -10.19 5.20
N VAL A 592 -0.09 -10.93 6.30
CA VAL A 592 0.82 -10.58 7.40
C VAL A 592 2.16 -11.27 7.16
N LEU A 593 3.24 -10.48 7.13
CA LEU A 593 4.62 -10.95 7.16
C LEU A 593 5.27 -10.45 8.46
N ALA A 594 5.38 -11.33 9.44
CA ALA A 594 5.86 -10.99 10.79
C ALA A 594 7.26 -11.53 11.07
N ALA A 595 8.09 -10.76 11.78
CA ALA A 595 9.35 -11.23 12.36
C ALA A 595 9.24 -11.31 13.89
N ALA A 596 9.77 -12.39 14.46
CA ALA A 596 9.84 -12.65 15.89
C ALA A 596 11.23 -13.17 16.29
N ASN A 597 11.62 -12.90 17.53
CA ASN A 597 12.83 -13.45 18.16
C ASN A 597 12.40 -14.40 19.29
N PRO A 598 13.18 -15.46 19.62
CA PRO A 598 12.89 -16.32 20.75
C PRO A 598 13.08 -15.58 22.08
N VAL A 599 12.43 -16.06 23.15
CA VAL A 599 12.39 -15.38 24.46
C VAL A 599 13.78 -15.10 25.04
N GLU A 600 14.72 -16.02 24.88
CA GLU A 600 16.10 -15.90 25.40
C GLU A 600 17.03 -15.15 24.43
N SER A 601 16.48 -14.52 23.39
CA SER A 601 17.14 -13.95 22.20
C SER A 601 17.91 -14.97 21.34
N GLN A 602 18.61 -15.93 21.96
CA GLN A 602 19.17 -17.10 21.28
C GLN A 602 18.20 -18.28 21.33
N TRP A 603 18.20 -19.11 20.29
CA TRP A 603 17.53 -20.40 20.26
C TRP A 603 18.15 -21.39 21.25
N ASN A 604 17.33 -21.90 22.17
CA ASN A 604 17.75 -22.89 23.15
C ASN A 604 17.32 -24.30 22.69
N PRO A 605 18.23 -25.16 22.20
CA PRO A 605 17.85 -26.48 21.66
C PRO A 605 17.34 -27.47 22.72
N LYS A 606 17.46 -27.14 24.02
CA LYS A 606 16.97 -27.96 25.15
C LYS A 606 15.51 -27.68 25.51
N LYS A 607 14.84 -26.76 24.80
CA LYS A 607 13.43 -26.41 24.94
C LYS A 607 12.67 -26.78 23.68
N THR A 608 11.34 -26.94 23.79
CA THR A 608 10.52 -27.18 22.61
C THR A 608 10.33 -25.91 21.76
N THR A 609 10.06 -26.09 20.47
CA THR A 609 9.81 -25.00 19.52
C THR A 609 8.71 -24.04 19.99
N ILE A 610 7.69 -24.55 20.68
CA ILE A 610 6.58 -23.75 21.22
C ILE A 610 7.03 -22.87 22.40
N GLU A 611 7.82 -23.42 23.33
CA GLU A 611 8.32 -22.71 24.51
C GLU A 611 9.34 -21.61 24.15
N ASN A 612 10.16 -21.83 23.12
CA ASN A 612 11.10 -20.81 22.64
C ASN A 612 10.39 -19.61 21.97
N ILE A 613 9.23 -19.82 21.35
CA ILE A 613 8.47 -18.80 20.61
C ILE A 613 7.46 -18.06 21.50
N GLN A 614 6.93 -18.70 22.56
CA GLN A 614 6.08 -18.06 23.58
C GLN A 614 4.82 -17.36 23.03
N LEU A 615 4.28 -17.86 21.91
CA LEU A 615 3.01 -17.41 21.33
C LEU A 615 1.88 -18.43 21.56
N PRO A 616 0.63 -17.99 21.82
CA PRO A 616 -0.51 -18.91 21.94
C PRO A 616 -0.73 -19.76 20.68
N HIS A 617 -1.09 -21.04 20.86
CA HIS A 617 -1.44 -21.94 19.76
C HIS A 617 -2.56 -21.37 18.86
N THR A 618 -3.48 -20.58 19.42
CA THR A 618 -4.56 -19.87 18.68
C THR A 618 -4.04 -18.81 17.70
N LEU A 619 -2.81 -18.32 17.89
CA LEU A 619 -2.13 -17.37 17.00
C LEU A 619 -1.23 -18.12 16.01
N LEU A 620 -0.41 -19.06 16.49
CA LEU A 620 0.49 -19.88 15.66
C LEU A 620 -0.28 -20.64 14.57
N SER A 621 -1.45 -21.18 14.89
CA SER A 621 -2.32 -21.91 13.94
C SER A 621 -3.03 -21.05 12.88
N ARG A 622 -2.63 -19.78 12.70
CA ARG A 622 -3.16 -18.85 11.68
C ARG A 622 -2.13 -18.42 10.64
N PHE A 623 -0.84 -18.56 10.96
CA PHE A 623 0.25 -18.49 10.00
C PHE A 623 0.26 -19.80 9.19
N ASP A 624 0.40 -19.69 7.88
CA ASP A 624 0.45 -20.85 6.97
C ASP A 624 1.87 -21.43 6.90
N LEU A 625 2.88 -20.56 7.02
CA LEU A 625 4.30 -20.91 7.12
C LEU A 625 4.94 -20.21 8.33
N ILE A 626 5.75 -20.96 9.07
CA ILE A 626 6.58 -20.46 10.18
C ILE A 626 8.00 -20.92 9.87
N PHE A 627 8.87 -20.01 9.42
CA PHE A 627 10.27 -20.32 9.11
C PHE A 627 11.14 -20.18 10.35
N LEU A 628 11.96 -21.21 10.62
CA LEU A 628 12.95 -21.22 11.71
C LEU A 628 14.37 -20.93 11.18
N MET A 629 14.74 -19.65 11.14
CA MET A 629 16.13 -19.23 10.94
C MET A 629 16.91 -19.51 12.23
N LEU A 630 17.83 -20.46 12.17
CA LEU A 630 18.77 -20.75 13.25
C LEU A 630 20.14 -20.37 12.73
N ASP A 631 20.98 -19.78 13.58
CA ASP A 631 22.33 -19.35 13.21
C ASP A 631 23.37 -20.41 13.61
N PRO A 632 23.85 -21.27 12.68
CA PRO A 632 24.88 -22.25 12.98
C PRO A 632 26.25 -21.58 12.99
N GLN A 633 27.02 -21.80 14.07
CA GLN A 633 28.37 -21.25 14.22
C GLN A 633 29.40 -22.08 13.43
N ASP A 634 29.23 -22.10 12.10
CA ASP A 634 29.99 -22.90 11.14
C ASP A 634 30.92 -22.02 10.29
N GLU A 635 32.24 -22.11 10.52
CA GLU A 635 33.26 -21.28 9.84
C GLU A 635 33.17 -21.30 8.29
N ALA A 636 32.65 -22.40 7.73
CA ALA A 636 32.46 -22.57 6.29
C ALA A 636 31.28 -21.75 5.74
N TYR A 637 30.22 -21.56 6.53
CA TYR A 637 29.08 -20.69 6.20
C TYR A 637 29.48 -19.23 6.34
N ASP A 638 30.07 -18.86 7.50
CA ASP A 638 30.59 -17.51 7.78
C ASP A 638 31.53 -17.01 6.69
N ARG A 639 32.44 -17.87 6.20
CA ARG A 639 33.39 -17.51 5.14
C ARG A 639 32.71 -17.24 3.80
N ARG A 640 31.62 -17.95 3.46
CA ARG A 640 30.84 -17.68 2.24
C ARG A 640 30.02 -16.39 2.37
N LEU A 641 29.33 -16.24 3.50
CA LEU A 641 28.55 -15.06 3.81
C LEU A 641 29.42 -13.80 3.81
N ALA A 642 30.59 -13.84 4.44
CA ALA A 642 31.57 -12.76 4.42
C ALA A 642 32.10 -12.47 3.00
N HIS A 643 32.37 -13.49 2.19
CA HIS A 643 32.76 -13.28 0.79
C HIS A 643 31.65 -12.59 -0.01
N HIS A 644 30.40 -13.05 0.10
CA HIS A 644 29.26 -12.47 -0.60
C HIS A 644 28.98 -11.02 -0.16
N LEU A 645 28.98 -10.75 1.14
CA LEU A 645 28.82 -9.40 1.69
C LEU A 645 29.95 -8.47 1.24
N VAL A 646 31.20 -8.96 1.16
CA VAL A 646 32.32 -8.16 0.64
C VAL A 646 32.17 -7.93 -0.87
N SER A 647 31.77 -8.92 -1.68
CA SER A 647 31.55 -8.69 -3.12
C SER A 647 30.50 -7.62 -3.41
N LEU A 648 29.43 -7.53 -2.61
CA LEU A 648 28.41 -6.47 -2.74
C LEU A 648 28.96 -5.05 -2.50
N TYR A 649 30.13 -4.89 -1.86
CA TYR A 649 30.81 -3.59 -1.70
C TYR A 649 31.93 -3.35 -2.73
N TYR A 650 32.28 -4.34 -3.56
CA TYR A 650 33.34 -4.26 -4.59
C TYR A 650 32.80 -4.34 -6.03
N GLN A 651 31.65 -4.98 -6.25
CA GLN A 651 31.00 -5.11 -7.55
C GLN A 651 30.41 -3.76 -7.97
N THR A 652 30.59 -3.39 -9.24
CA THR A 652 30.03 -2.15 -9.80
C THR A 652 28.60 -2.41 -10.28
N GLU A 653 27.71 -1.41 -10.25
CA GLU A 653 26.28 -1.57 -10.54
C GLU A 653 26.03 -2.27 -11.89
N GLU A 654 26.80 -1.91 -12.93
CA GLU A 654 26.82 -2.52 -14.27
C GLU A 654 26.96 -4.06 -14.23
N GLN A 655 27.76 -4.61 -13.30
CA GLN A 655 27.98 -6.05 -13.17
C GLN A 655 26.87 -6.77 -12.38
N MET A 656 25.96 -6.06 -11.74
CA MET A 656 24.75 -6.67 -11.18
C MET A 656 23.64 -6.74 -12.23
N GLU A 657 23.57 -5.77 -13.14
CA GLU A 657 22.56 -5.74 -14.22
C GLU A 657 22.71 -6.90 -15.22
N GLU A 658 23.92 -7.42 -15.44
CA GLU A 658 24.14 -8.60 -16.32
C GLU A 658 23.73 -9.94 -15.68
N GLU A 659 23.76 -10.09 -14.34
CA GLU A 659 23.47 -11.38 -13.67
C GLU A 659 21.98 -11.55 -13.29
N PHE A 660 21.24 -10.46 -13.06
CA PHE A 660 19.88 -10.54 -12.52
C PHE A 660 18.77 -10.39 -13.57
N LEU A 661 17.58 -10.92 -13.24
CA LEU A 661 16.36 -10.62 -14.00
C LEU A 661 15.94 -9.18 -13.69
N ASP A 662 15.59 -8.41 -14.72
CA ASP A 662 15.05 -7.05 -14.57
C ASP A 662 13.89 -7.02 -13.57
N MET A 663 14.02 -6.11 -12.60
CA MET A 663 13.04 -5.87 -11.54
C MET A 663 11.70 -5.36 -12.11
N ALA A 664 11.68 -4.69 -13.27
CA ALA A 664 10.44 -4.36 -13.96
C ALA A 664 9.75 -5.61 -14.51
N VAL A 665 10.48 -6.51 -15.19
CA VAL A 665 9.91 -7.78 -15.67
C VAL A 665 9.39 -8.65 -14.51
N LEU A 666 10.06 -8.67 -13.35
CA LEU A 666 9.53 -9.32 -12.14
C LEU A 666 8.21 -8.69 -11.65
N LYS A 667 8.06 -7.36 -11.72
CA LYS A 667 6.82 -6.66 -11.36
C LYS A 667 5.69 -6.99 -12.32
N ASP A 668 5.95 -6.90 -13.63
CA ASP A 668 5.01 -7.22 -14.69
C ASP A 668 4.48 -8.66 -14.53
N TYR A 669 5.38 -9.61 -14.26
CA TYR A 669 5.06 -11.03 -14.05
C TYR A 669 4.11 -11.25 -12.85
N ILE A 670 4.37 -10.57 -11.73
CA ILE A 670 3.53 -10.67 -10.53
C ILE A 670 2.17 -9.99 -10.74
N ALA A 671 2.11 -8.84 -11.42
CA ALA A 671 0.85 -8.17 -11.75
C ALA A 671 -0.02 -9.04 -12.67
N TYR A 672 0.55 -9.50 -13.79
CA TYR A 672 -0.12 -10.37 -14.77
C TYR A 672 -0.64 -11.68 -14.14
N ALA A 673 0.16 -12.33 -13.28
CA ALA A 673 -0.24 -13.55 -12.60
C ALA A 673 -1.38 -13.35 -11.58
N ARG A 674 -1.48 -12.17 -10.94
CA ARG A 674 -2.54 -11.88 -9.96
C ARG A 674 -3.88 -11.57 -10.61
N THR A 675 -3.88 -10.95 -11.79
CA THR A 675 -5.10 -10.54 -12.52
C THR A 675 -5.67 -11.66 -13.40
N TYR A 676 -4.84 -12.26 -14.27
CA TYR A 676 -5.35 -13.19 -15.29
C TYR A 676 -5.49 -14.64 -14.81
N ILE A 677 -4.78 -15.07 -13.75
CA ILE A 677 -4.53 -16.50 -13.50
C ILE A 677 -5.18 -16.99 -12.21
N ASN A 678 -6.24 -17.79 -12.36
CA ASN A 678 -7.06 -18.31 -11.25
C ASN A 678 -7.11 -19.86 -11.25
N PRO A 679 -6.06 -20.55 -10.75
CA PRO A 679 -5.97 -22.01 -10.78
C PRO A 679 -7.12 -22.73 -10.05
N ARG A 680 -7.58 -23.83 -10.65
CA ARG A 680 -8.56 -24.76 -10.05
C ARG A 680 -7.89 -26.07 -9.66
N LEU A 681 -8.32 -26.67 -8.55
CA LEU A 681 -7.77 -27.96 -8.10
C LEU A 681 -8.17 -29.08 -9.07
N SER A 682 -7.21 -29.95 -9.41
CA SER A 682 -7.47 -31.24 -10.03
C SER A 682 -7.90 -32.28 -8.99
N GLU A 683 -8.53 -33.36 -9.43
CA GLU A 683 -8.92 -34.47 -8.55
C GLU A 683 -7.68 -35.18 -7.96
N GLU A 684 -6.63 -35.37 -8.76
CA GLU A 684 -5.36 -35.98 -8.35
C GLU A 684 -4.66 -35.13 -7.27
N ALA A 685 -4.57 -33.81 -7.46
CA ALA A 685 -4.05 -32.90 -6.44
C ALA A 685 -4.91 -32.92 -5.16
N SER A 686 -6.24 -33.05 -5.29
CA SER A 686 -7.13 -33.18 -4.13
C SER A 686 -6.89 -34.47 -3.33
N GLN A 687 -6.56 -35.58 -3.99
CA GLN A 687 -6.21 -36.83 -3.30
C GLN A 687 -4.85 -36.71 -2.59
N ALA A 688 -3.84 -36.16 -3.27
CA ALA A 688 -2.51 -35.91 -2.70
C ALA A 688 -2.55 -34.97 -1.47
N LEU A 689 -3.40 -33.93 -1.50
CA LEU A 689 -3.62 -33.02 -0.36
C LEU A 689 -4.22 -33.74 0.86
N ILE A 690 -5.15 -34.67 0.65
CA ILE A 690 -5.77 -35.45 1.74
C ILE A 690 -4.73 -36.38 2.38
N GLU A 691 -3.93 -37.09 1.58
CA GLU A 691 -2.85 -37.94 2.10
C GLU A 691 -1.79 -37.13 2.85
N ALA A 692 -1.36 -35.99 2.29
CA ALA A 692 -0.40 -35.08 2.94
C ALA A 692 -0.89 -34.58 4.30
N TYR A 693 -2.17 -34.18 4.41
CA TYR A 693 -2.76 -33.75 5.68
C TYR A 693 -2.86 -34.91 6.70
N VAL A 694 -3.24 -36.10 6.23
CA VAL A 694 -3.31 -37.31 7.07
C VAL A 694 -1.92 -37.68 7.62
N ASP A 695 -0.86 -37.58 6.81
CA ASP A 695 0.53 -37.81 7.24
C ASP A 695 1.01 -36.77 8.25
N MET A 696 0.78 -35.48 7.99
CA MET A 696 1.12 -34.40 8.94
C MET A 696 0.44 -34.64 10.30
N ARG A 697 -0.78 -35.18 10.32
CA ARG A 697 -1.51 -35.53 11.54
C ARG A 697 -0.98 -36.77 12.26
N LYS A 698 -0.48 -37.78 11.53
CA LYS A 698 0.28 -38.90 12.14
C LYS A 698 1.54 -38.38 12.84
N ILE A 699 2.31 -37.52 12.16
CA ILE A 699 3.57 -36.95 12.65
C ILE A 699 3.32 -36.01 13.86
N GLY A 700 2.39 -35.07 13.73
CA GLY A 700 2.01 -34.11 14.78
C GLY A 700 1.30 -34.70 16.01
N SER A 701 1.26 -36.02 16.15
CA SER A 701 0.83 -36.73 17.36
C SER A 701 1.97 -36.92 18.38
N GLY A 702 3.21 -36.53 18.03
CA GLY A 702 4.36 -36.52 18.95
C GLY A 702 4.27 -35.44 20.04
N ARG A 703 4.74 -35.77 21.26
CA ARG A 703 4.74 -34.84 22.40
C ARG A 703 5.71 -33.67 22.16
N GLY A 704 5.24 -32.43 22.31
CA GLY A 704 6.05 -31.22 22.15
C GLY A 704 6.08 -30.64 20.74
N MET A 705 5.47 -31.32 19.75
CA MET A 705 5.31 -30.82 18.38
C MET A 705 4.06 -29.94 18.24
N VAL A 706 4.01 -29.10 17.20
CA VAL A 706 2.78 -28.38 16.82
C VAL A 706 1.79 -29.39 16.24
N SER A 707 0.71 -29.69 16.97
CA SER A 707 -0.32 -30.63 16.51
C SER A 707 -1.03 -30.13 15.25
N ALA A 708 -1.32 -31.04 14.32
CA ALA A 708 -1.86 -30.66 13.02
C ALA A 708 -3.35 -30.27 13.08
N TYR A 709 -3.65 -29.01 12.76
CA TYR A 709 -5.02 -28.47 12.74
C TYR A 709 -5.60 -28.49 11.31
N PRO A 710 -6.94 -28.59 11.14
CA PRO A 710 -7.58 -28.52 9.82
C PRO A 710 -7.21 -27.29 8.98
N ARG A 711 -6.89 -26.15 9.61
CA ARG A 711 -6.42 -24.95 8.90
C ARG A 711 -5.17 -25.19 8.04
N GLN A 712 -4.30 -26.14 8.40
CA GLN A 712 -3.10 -26.46 7.61
C GLN A 712 -3.46 -27.08 6.25
N LEU A 713 -4.61 -27.74 6.11
CA LEU A 713 -5.09 -28.19 4.80
C LEU A 713 -5.49 -26.97 3.93
N GLU A 714 -6.11 -25.94 4.52
CA GLU A 714 -6.34 -24.67 3.82
C GLU A 714 -5.02 -23.97 3.45
N SER A 715 -4.02 -23.99 4.34
CA SER A 715 -2.68 -23.47 4.09
C SER A 715 -2.02 -24.16 2.89
N LEU A 716 -2.06 -25.49 2.82
CA LEU A 716 -1.54 -26.26 1.69
C LEU A 716 -2.28 -25.96 0.38
N ILE A 717 -3.61 -25.78 0.44
CA ILE A 717 -4.42 -25.38 -0.72
C ILE A 717 -4.00 -23.99 -1.22
N ARG A 718 -3.85 -23.00 -0.33
CA ARG A 718 -3.37 -21.65 -0.68
C ARG A 718 -1.97 -21.68 -1.31
N LEU A 719 -1.05 -22.48 -0.76
CA LEU A 719 0.32 -22.60 -1.25
C LEU A 719 0.41 -23.31 -2.61
N ALA A 720 -0.34 -24.40 -2.81
CA ALA A 720 -0.38 -25.10 -4.09
C ALA A 720 -1.04 -24.24 -5.20
N GLU A 721 -2.07 -23.47 -4.88
CA GLU A 721 -2.64 -22.47 -5.80
C GLU A 721 -1.65 -21.35 -6.13
N ALA A 722 -0.95 -20.81 -5.13
CA ALA A 722 0.07 -19.80 -5.35
C ALA A 722 1.21 -20.35 -6.24
N HIS A 723 1.62 -21.61 -6.06
CA HIS A 723 2.66 -22.25 -6.88
C HIS A 723 2.18 -22.50 -8.32
N ALA A 724 0.93 -22.94 -8.52
CA ALA A 724 0.32 -23.05 -9.84
C ALA A 724 0.28 -21.69 -10.57
N LYS A 725 0.01 -20.58 -9.86
CA LYS A 725 0.13 -19.21 -10.43
C LYS A 725 1.56 -18.87 -10.86
N VAL A 726 2.60 -19.27 -10.12
CA VAL A 726 4.01 -19.02 -10.53
C VAL A 726 4.26 -19.58 -11.93
N ARG A 727 3.72 -20.77 -12.23
CA ARG A 727 3.88 -21.49 -13.51
C ARG A 727 2.85 -21.09 -14.58
N PHE A 728 2.08 -20.04 -14.35
CA PHE A 728 0.94 -19.60 -15.17
C PHE A 728 -0.10 -20.71 -15.46
N SER A 729 -0.24 -21.71 -14.57
CA SER A 729 -1.17 -22.83 -14.77
C SER A 729 -2.60 -22.50 -14.32
N GLU A 730 -3.59 -22.82 -15.15
CA GLU A 730 -5.02 -22.79 -14.78
C GLU A 730 -5.44 -23.96 -13.85
N LYS A 731 -4.56 -24.94 -13.63
CA LYS A 731 -4.86 -26.16 -12.86
C LYS A 731 -3.74 -26.48 -11.87
N VAL A 732 -4.13 -26.80 -10.64
CA VAL A 732 -3.20 -27.30 -9.62
C VAL A 732 -2.90 -28.78 -9.91
N GLU A 733 -1.62 -29.10 -10.10
CA GLU A 733 -1.09 -30.43 -10.36
C GLU A 733 -0.56 -31.07 -9.07
N THR A 734 -0.25 -32.36 -9.10
CA THR A 734 0.33 -33.07 -7.95
C THR A 734 1.67 -32.48 -7.51
N ILE A 735 2.49 -32.02 -8.45
CA ILE A 735 3.79 -31.38 -8.16
C ILE A 735 3.67 -30.07 -7.36
N ASP A 736 2.59 -29.31 -7.52
CA ASP A 736 2.34 -28.09 -6.72
C ASP A 736 2.04 -28.46 -5.26
N VAL A 737 1.38 -29.60 -5.04
CA VAL A 737 1.08 -30.15 -3.71
C VAL A 737 2.33 -30.73 -3.06
N GLU A 738 3.22 -31.37 -3.82
CA GLU A 738 4.48 -31.91 -3.32
C GLU A 738 5.47 -30.83 -2.88
N GLU A 739 5.66 -29.76 -3.68
CA GLU A 739 6.52 -28.64 -3.29
C GLU A 739 5.90 -27.83 -2.13
N ALA A 740 4.57 -27.65 -2.08
CA ALA A 740 3.91 -27.07 -0.91
C ALA A 740 4.07 -27.93 0.36
N LYS A 741 4.02 -29.26 0.23
CA LYS A 741 4.26 -30.24 1.32
C LYS A 741 5.71 -30.19 1.81
N ARG A 742 6.68 -30.08 0.89
CA ARG A 742 8.11 -29.86 1.20
C ARG A 742 8.30 -28.54 1.95
N LEU A 743 7.84 -27.43 1.39
CA LEU A 743 8.06 -26.08 1.95
C LEU A 743 7.47 -25.95 3.36
N HIS A 744 6.25 -26.48 3.60
CA HIS A 744 5.65 -26.49 4.93
C HIS A 744 6.43 -27.38 5.93
N ARG A 745 6.99 -28.50 5.46
CA ARG A 745 7.81 -29.40 6.30
C ARG A 745 9.15 -28.77 6.69
N GLU A 746 9.80 -28.08 5.76
CA GLU A 746 11.12 -27.48 5.97
C GLU A 746 11.07 -26.13 6.69
N ALA A 747 10.01 -25.32 6.50
CA ALA A 747 9.81 -24.10 7.29
C ALA A 747 9.81 -24.41 8.81
N LEU A 748 9.06 -25.44 9.21
CA LEU A 748 9.00 -25.97 10.58
C LEU A 748 10.21 -26.84 10.97
N LYS A 749 11.18 -27.05 10.07
CA LYS A 749 12.34 -27.94 10.22
C LYS A 749 11.98 -29.31 10.84
N GLN A 750 10.90 -29.92 10.34
CA GLN A 750 10.45 -31.25 10.79
C GLN A 750 11.45 -32.37 10.41
N SER A 751 12.38 -32.06 9.51
CA SER A 751 13.61 -32.76 9.19
C SER A 751 14.61 -32.81 10.37
N ALA A 752 14.68 -31.75 11.17
CA ALA A 752 15.63 -31.59 12.28
C ALA A 752 15.03 -31.77 13.69
N THR A 753 13.73 -32.05 13.81
CA THR A 753 13.07 -32.36 15.10
C THR A 753 13.01 -33.86 15.35
N ASP A 754 13.56 -34.30 16.48
CA ASP A 754 13.57 -35.73 16.82
C ASP A 754 12.18 -36.14 17.36
N PRO A 755 11.41 -37.02 16.66
CA PRO A 755 9.95 -37.15 16.82
C PRO A 755 9.48 -37.81 18.13
N ARG A 756 10.41 -38.16 19.03
CA ARG A 756 10.13 -38.63 20.40
C ARG A 756 10.38 -37.58 21.47
N THR A 757 11.18 -36.55 21.19
CA THR A 757 11.64 -35.57 22.18
C THR A 757 11.12 -34.16 21.90
N GLY A 758 10.87 -33.81 20.63
CA GLY A 758 10.47 -32.47 20.22
C GLY A 758 11.62 -31.45 20.26
N PHE A 759 12.86 -31.89 20.49
CA PHE A 759 14.05 -31.03 20.41
C PHE A 759 14.55 -30.90 18.96
N VAL A 760 15.11 -29.74 18.64
CA VAL A 760 15.76 -29.46 17.35
C VAL A 760 17.24 -29.79 17.49
N ASP A 761 17.68 -30.87 16.84
CA ASP A 761 19.08 -31.32 16.87
C ASP A 761 19.87 -30.49 15.83
N ILE A 762 20.45 -29.36 16.23
CA ILE A 762 21.18 -28.42 15.34
C ILE A 762 22.25 -29.15 14.50
N SER A 763 22.88 -30.19 15.06
CA SER A 763 23.86 -31.04 14.38
C SER A 763 23.35 -31.72 13.09
N ILE A 764 22.04 -31.85 12.89
CA ILE A 764 21.43 -32.35 11.64
C ILE A 764 21.71 -31.38 10.48
N LEU A 765 21.65 -30.07 10.75
CA LEU A 765 21.82 -29.03 9.73
C LEU A 765 23.28 -28.99 9.23
N THR A 766 24.24 -28.94 10.16
CA THR A 766 25.68 -28.90 9.84
C THR A 766 26.21 -30.20 9.24
N THR A 767 25.63 -31.37 9.58
CA THR A 767 26.28 -32.67 9.29
C THR A 767 25.40 -33.74 8.64
N GLY A 768 24.14 -33.42 8.30
CA GLY A 768 23.20 -34.35 7.64
C GLY A 768 22.74 -35.55 8.49
N MET A 769 23.32 -35.76 9.68
CA MET A 769 23.05 -36.92 10.54
C MET A 769 22.80 -36.51 11.99
N SER A 770 21.60 -36.79 12.50
CA SER A 770 21.23 -36.53 13.91
C SER A 770 22.09 -37.33 14.89
N ALA A 771 22.14 -36.88 16.14
CA ALA A 771 22.80 -37.66 17.20
C ALA A 771 22.14 -39.04 17.40
N THR A 772 20.82 -39.15 17.13
CA THR A 772 20.07 -40.40 17.13
C THR A 772 20.37 -41.29 15.90
N ALA A 773 20.62 -40.71 14.71
CA ALA A 773 21.00 -41.44 13.51
C ALA A 773 22.45 -41.94 13.59
N ARG A 774 23.38 -41.13 14.11
CA ARG A 774 24.76 -41.55 14.40
C ARG A 774 24.80 -42.72 15.38
N LYS A 775 24.05 -42.65 16.49
CA LYS A 775 23.91 -43.76 17.44
C LYS A 775 23.31 -45.01 16.80
N ARG A 776 22.25 -44.89 15.99
CA ARG A 776 21.71 -46.03 15.23
C ARG A 776 22.72 -46.62 14.25
N LYS A 777 23.53 -45.79 13.60
CA LYS A 777 24.61 -46.23 12.70
C LYS A 777 25.68 -46.99 13.49
N GLU A 778 26.11 -46.48 14.65
CA GLU A 778 27.02 -47.18 15.57
C GLU A 778 26.42 -48.49 16.09
N GLU A 779 25.15 -48.52 16.49
CA GLU A 779 24.42 -49.71 16.95
C GLU A 779 24.33 -50.78 15.84
N VAL A 780 23.94 -50.40 14.62
CA VAL A 780 23.89 -51.29 13.45
C VAL A 780 25.29 -51.76 13.06
N THR A 781 26.29 -50.87 13.08
CA THR A 781 27.70 -51.22 12.81
C THR A 781 28.22 -52.23 13.83
N GLN A 782 27.95 -52.04 15.12
CA GLN A 782 28.31 -52.99 16.18
C GLN A 782 27.54 -54.31 16.07
N ALA A 783 26.25 -54.29 15.71
CA ALA A 783 25.46 -55.50 15.49
C ALA A 783 25.98 -56.31 14.29
N LEU A 784 26.32 -55.63 13.20
CA LEU A 784 26.87 -56.22 11.98
C LEU A 784 28.29 -56.78 12.24
N LYS A 785 29.12 -56.08 13.03
CA LYS A 785 30.43 -56.55 13.50
C LYS A 785 30.30 -57.83 14.36
N LYS A 786 29.33 -57.87 15.29
CA LYS A 786 29.01 -59.07 16.09
C LYS A 786 28.51 -60.24 15.23
N LEU A 787 27.65 -59.99 14.24
CA LEU A 787 27.14 -61.00 13.31
C LEU A 787 28.25 -61.63 12.46
N ILE A 788 29.19 -60.82 11.98
CA ILE A 788 30.34 -61.30 11.20
C ILE A 788 31.29 -62.12 12.09
N GLN A 789 31.54 -61.69 13.32
CA GLN A 789 32.35 -62.45 14.30
C GLN A 789 31.69 -63.80 14.67
N ALA A 790 30.37 -63.81 14.90
CA ALA A 790 29.62 -65.03 15.21
C ALA A 790 29.65 -66.08 14.07
N LYS A 791 29.83 -65.64 12.82
CA LYS A 791 29.98 -66.49 11.63
C LYS A 791 31.44 -66.81 11.27
N GLY A 792 32.40 -66.50 12.14
CA GLY A 792 33.83 -66.55 11.84
C GLY A 792 34.37 -67.92 11.41
N LYS A 793 34.48 -68.14 10.09
CA LYS A 793 35.39 -69.11 9.43
C LYS A 793 35.44 -69.06 7.89
N THR A 794 34.55 -68.33 7.21
CA THR A 794 34.59 -68.16 5.74
C THR A 794 34.97 -66.72 5.34
N PRO A 795 36.00 -66.51 4.49
CA PRO A 795 36.55 -65.18 4.19
C PRO A 795 35.73 -64.36 3.16
N ALA A 796 34.64 -64.89 2.64
CA ALA A 796 33.76 -64.20 1.70
C ALA A 796 32.28 -64.51 1.99
N MET A 797 31.50 -63.47 2.25
CA MET A 797 30.06 -63.52 2.53
C MET A 797 29.27 -62.90 1.38
N LYS A 798 28.07 -63.42 1.08
CA LYS A 798 27.16 -62.81 0.09
C LYS A 798 26.41 -61.62 0.71
N TYR A 799 26.41 -60.49 0.01
CA TYR A 799 25.75 -59.25 0.42
C TYR A 799 24.28 -59.45 0.85
N GLN A 800 23.48 -60.13 0.02
CA GLN A 800 22.05 -60.35 0.30
C GLN A 800 21.80 -61.17 1.58
N GLN A 801 22.59 -62.23 1.80
CA GLN A 801 22.42 -63.08 2.98
C GLN A 801 22.75 -62.33 4.28
N LEU A 802 23.80 -61.48 4.28
CA LEU A 802 24.08 -60.61 5.43
C LEU A 802 22.95 -59.63 5.72
N LEU A 803 22.31 -59.08 4.69
CA LEU A 803 21.20 -58.13 4.84
C LEU A 803 19.93 -58.81 5.36
N ASP A 804 19.60 -60.00 4.84
CA ASP A 804 18.43 -60.76 5.24
C ASP A 804 18.59 -61.36 6.66
N ASP A 805 19.79 -61.83 7.03
CA ASP A 805 20.10 -62.29 8.39
C ASP A 805 20.07 -61.15 9.42
N LEU A 806 20.58 -59.96 9.06
CA LEU A 806 20.50 -58.77 9.92
C LEU A 806 19.05 -58.37 10.18
N ARG A 807 18.20 -58.40 9.14
CA ARG A 807 16.75 -58.19 9.26
C ARG A 807 16.06 -59.27 10.09
N GLY A 808 16.49 -60.52 9.97
CA GLY A 808 15.96 -61.64 10.76
C GLY A 808 16.26 -61.55 12.26
N GLN A 809 17.24 -60.76 12.68
CA GLN A 809 17.59 -60.52 14.08
C GLN A 809 17.06 -59.20 14.66
N SER A 810 16.46 -58.33 13.86
CA SER A 810 16.05 -56.98 14.28
C SER A 810 14.52 -56.79 14.24
N GLU A 811 13.91 -56.40 15.36
CA GLU A 811 12.50 -56.01 15.44
C GLU A 811 12.20 -54.68 14.69
N THR A 812 13.24 -53.95 14.27
CA THR A 812 13.17 -52.68 13.57
C THR A 812 13.49 -52.84 12.08
N ALA A 813 12.75 -52.14 11.22
CA ALA A 813 12.89 -52.25 9.77
C ALA A 813 14.18 -51.56 9.27
N ILE A 814 15.22 -52.35 8.97
CA ILE A 814 16.49 -51.85 8.44
C ILE A 814 16.39 -51.58 6.92
N THR A 815 16.59 -50.31 6.55
CA THR A 815 16.73 -49.80 5.18
C THR A 815 18.08 -50.17 4.56
N LYS A 816 18.15 -50.28 3.23
CA LYS A 816 19.42 -50.61 2.53
C LYS A 816 20.52 -49.57 2.76
N GLU A 817 20.18 -48.27 2.77
CA GLU A 817 21.14 -47.19 2.98
C GLU A 817 21.90 -47.32 4.31
N LEU A 818 21.20 -47.50 5.44
CA LEU A 818 21.80 -47.74 6.75
C LEU A 818 22.72 -48.98 6.79
N PHE A 819 22.42 -50.01 5.99
CA PHE A 819 23.26 -51.20 5.88
C PHE A 819 24.52 -50.94 5.05
N ASP A 820 24.39 -50.27 3.90
CA ASP A 820 25.52 -49.90 3.05
C ASP A 820 26.44 -48.88 3.73
N GLU A 821 25.88 -47.97 4.54
CA GLU A 821 26.65 -47.05 5.37
C GLU A 821 27.38 -47.71 6.54
N ALA A 822 26.79 -48.72 7.18
CA ALA A 822 27.47 -49.51 8.21
C ALA A 822 28.57 -50.39 7.60
N LEU A 823 28.38 -50.91 6.39
CA LEU A 823 29.42 -51.60 5.63
C LEU A 823 30.57 -50.67 5.21
N ARG A 824 30.27 -49.42 4.81
CA ARG A 824 31.31 -48.40 4.56
C ARG A 824 32.08 -48.08 5.84
N ALA A 825 31.42 -47.82 6.96
CA ALA A 825 32.09 -47.55 8.23
C ALA A 825 33.04 -48.69 8.66
N LEU A 826 32.68 -49.97 8.42
CA LEU A 826 33.58 -51.10 8.67
C LEU A 826 34.68 -51.30 7.61
N ALA A 827 34.56 -50.69 6.43
CA ALA A 827 35.65 -50.59 5.46
C ALA A 827 36.59 -49.43 5.80
N ASP A 828 36.06 -48.32 6.31
CA ASP A 828 36.82 -47.18 6.84
C ASP A 828 37.59 -47.55 8.13
N GLU A 829 37.11 -48.55 8.89
CA GLU A 829 37.82 -49.21 10.00
C GLU A 829 38.82 -50.31 9.54
N ASP A 830 39.09 -50.47 8.24
CA ASP A 830 39.91 -51.55 7.63
C ASP A 830 39.46 -52.99 8.01
N TYR A 831 38.24 -53.17 8.51
CA TYR A 831 37.73 -54.46 8.99
C TYR A 831 37.17 -55.34 7.84
N LEU A 832 36.66 -54.71 6.77
CA LEU A 832 36.00 -55.38 5.65
C LEU A 832 36.38 -54.76 4.30
N THR A 833 36.50 -55.58 3.25
CA THR A 833 36.58 -55.10 1.86
C THR A 833 35.33 -55.53 1.07
N VAL A 834 34.56 -54.56 0.60
CA VAL A 834 33.38 -54.79 -0.24
C VAL A 834 33.81 -54.92 -1.69
N THR A 835 33.70 -56.13 -2.24
CA THR A 835 34.04 -56.44 -3.65
C THR A 835 32.77 -56.83 -4.40
N GLY A 836 32.08 -55.82 -4.93
CA GLY A 836 30.82 -55.99 -5.66
C GLY A 836 29.74 -56.62 -4.78
N LYS A 837 29.29 -57.83 -5.13
CA LYS A 837 28.24 -58.57 -4.39
C LYS A 837 28.77 -59.44 -3.23
N THR A 838 30.08 -59.41 -2.97
CA THR A 838 30.72 -60.15 -1.88
C THR A 838 31.44 -59.22 -0.91
N VAL A 839 31.18 -59.42 0.39
CA VAL A 839 31.92 -58.77 1.48
C VAL A 839 33.02 -59.74 1.90
N ARG A 840 34.28 -59.28 1.93
CA ARG A 840 35.43 -60.05 2.42
C ARG A 840 35.92 -59.48 3.74
N LEU A 841 36.40 -60.36 4.61
CA LEU A 841 37.15 -59.96 5.80
C LEU A 841 38.59 -59.65 5.42
N LEU A 842 39.11 -58.53 5.91
CA LEU A 842 40.54 -58.39 6.18
C LEU A 842 40.84 -59.10 7.51
N ALA A 843 42.06 -59.60 7.68
CA ALA A 843 42.45 -60.54 8.75
C ALA A 843 43.74 -60.11 9.45
#